data_AF-A0A2E9JAG2-F1
#
_entry.id   AF-A0A2E9JAG2-F1
#
_cell.length_a   1.000
_cell.length_b   1.000
_cell.length_c   1.000
_cell.angle_alpha   90.00
_cell.angle_beta   90.00
_cell.angle_gamma   90.00
#
_symmetry.space_group_name_H-M   'P 1'
#
loop_
_entity.id
_entity.type
_entity.pdbx_description
1 polymer ?
#
loop_
_entity_poly.entity_id
_entity_poly.type
_entity_poly.pdbx_seq_one_letter_code
_entity_poly.pdbx_strand_id
1 'polypeptide(L)'
;MEKNEKENQSSVLEPIVKAVLVADERNLWLEEVLNGLAAQDHKKIEFLLLLTGNEKTNSDIDDLIKRIIPASKIIRTAKTTNYPQLANVVLQDELAASRENFFLFLKDDLILDATCVRRMVELAVESNAGIVGPKVLDGENPSHLEDMGSVLDNYYSPVGRSEKGENDQGQHDGKEISAAPESAMLIRADLFRAIEGYDTEINSPDNNVEICLRSDLVGAKIVLASNSVATRVKAQTQLIKKNIDVLRPRHRLRMALVGNFGASLIRSIFESIPIMITGVAYGLVTGRFSLTWGHLSSAWWNLKRLKSLNSMRGRIRENHAVDTRNRGSLESQQHSFRRAVIGRAPSGTGPEALTRIRFHQLWAALLGPGGIALLVAGVILGFGSRHLLSEGLPVIGRFQLLPTDPLDLFRSWWYGWRSTATGIETVGPDGLSALGVLLAILPGDDQLLWSWMVVAAIPIGAIGVWRLVRPIGGGRSRAVAFLVYLSIPLPYDALKEGRLTPLAIYALLPWLAKQMAVSQGVSPYGSIGGQPGPGIKERTQLTDGLLTGLLLALGIAFDPVFLIPAVTIFAGLFVGSLLSGTTSGISRLLKSFCLSICVASLLHFPLIVDLLTGRPASSLIGFEVWKKGSLGPSGIFNLDTGNFSNSSFTWSLLIVAVFALLVGTRKHFFLGVRSWLIIVIGFCAVWFADQGWWLGRTPEEETLFVPVAVGLAWASAIAAAGIGSDLTNPTPKKIYLRKISIGVAALALGASAMPILSGSLDGSWGMPRKELSSVLSFVVDASPTKGEVSRGGENRIVWIGEPSILPATASVFTEDVGLAITDGLPDITDQWPYQLGENKGALEIRKGIAKAIAGDTNRLGEILGKWGVKHLILVEGIAPVPYQERRFHLPSFYEAALTRQLDLARTEGLNSAVTIFENTAHEAVHAVVRDSNRKVVPAEVARISWDDYLVLSNADGAYRWMLEPVGSWKIYSDGSETPILRAGDEAGLPTRRSVRVASERTSLLQLDGTASKARHRLQIALLIIVLLVTNWSRLRQDRSEL
;
A
#
# COMPACT_ATOMS: atom_id res chain seq x y z
N MET A 1 -1.81 -84.90 -0.12
CA MET A 1 -0.71 -84.08 0.44
C MET A 1 -0.77 -82.62 -0.01
N GLU A 2 -1.26 -82.28 -1.22
CA GLU A 2 -1.45 -80.87 -1.66
C GLU A 2 -2.50 -80.04 -0.89
N LYS A 3 -3.45 -80.68 -0.19
CA LYS A 3 -4.46 -79.94 0.61
C LYS A 3 -3.89 -79.43 1.94
N ASN A 4 -2.90 -80.12 2.51
CA ASN A 4 -2.22 -79.70 3.74
C ASN A 4 -1.13 -78.65 3.49
N GLU A 5 -0.57 -78.56 2.27
CA GLU A 5 0.38 -77.48 1.93
C GLU A 5 -0.32 -76.12 1.71
N LYS A 6 -1.56 -76.11 1.21
CA LYS A 6 -2.36 -74.87 1.14
C LYS A 6 -2.89 -74.41 2.49
N GLU A 7 -3.21 -75.32 3.41
CA GLU A 7 -3.56 -74.94 4.79
C GLU A 7 -2.33 -74.46 5.57
N ASN A 8 -1.15 -75.04 5.40
CA ASN A 8 0.08 -74.56 6.05
C ASN A 8 0.69 -73.28 5.44
N GLN A 9 0.34 -72.89 4.21
CA GLN A 9 0.69 -71.58 3.66
C GLN A 9 -0.31 -70.47 4.03
N SER A 10 -1.48 -70.81 4.58
CA SER A 10 -2.50 -69.83 4.97
C SER A 10 -2.28 -69.17 6.35
N SER A 11 -1.23 -69.57 7.08
CA SER A 11 -0.78 -68.88 8.29
C SER A 11 0.25 -67.77 8.00
N VAL A 12 0.10 -67.04 6.89
CA VAL A 12 0.78 -65.75 6.74
C VAL A 12 0.22 -64.86 7.86
N LEU A 13 1.07 -64.51 8.81
CA LEU A 13 0.75 -63.70 9.99
C LEU A 13 -0.06 -62.46 9.60
N GLU A 14 -1.39 -62.47 9.79
CA GLU A 14 -2.21 -61.25 9.68
C GLU A 14 -1.58 -60.17 10.61
N PRO A 15 -1.21 -58.98 10.08
CA PRO A 15 -0.51 -57.96 10.84
C PRO A 15 -1.35 -57.43 12.01
N ILE A 16 -0.73 -57.26 13.17
CA ILE A 16 -1.38 -56.67 14.35
C ILE A 16 -1.30 -55.14 14.25
N VAL A 17 -2.45 -54.47 14.38
CA VAL A 17 -2.57 -53.00 14.35
C VAL A 17 -2.96 -52.50 15.74
N LYS A 18 -2.21 -51.55 16.30
CA LYS A 18 -2.62 -50.80 17.49
C LYS A 18 -3.24 -49.47 17.06
N ALA A 19 -4.55 -49.33 17.23
CA ALA A 19 -5.28 -48.09 16.97
C ALA A 19 -5.16 -47.15 18.18
N VAL A 20 -4.56 -45.99 17.96
CA VAL A 20 -4.30 -44.95 18.95
C VAL A 20 -5.23 -43.77 18.67
N LEU A 21 -6.31 -43.66 19.43
CA LEU A 21 -7.28 -42.58 19.31
C LEU A 21 -7.00 -41.52 20.37
N VAL A 22 -6.72 -40.28 19.95
CA VAL A 22 -6.64 -39.13 20.86
C VAL A 22 -7.95 -38.37 20.78
N ALA A 23 -8.69 -38.29 21.90
CA ALA A 23 -10.01 -37.68 21.94
C ALA A 23 -10.18 -36.63 23.06
N ASP A 24 -10.92 -35.56 22.76
CA ASP A 24 -11.44 -34.62 23.76
C ASP A 24 -12.77 -35.17 24.29
N GLU A 25 -12.90 -35.29 25.62
CA GLU A 25 -14.13 -35.76 26.27
C GLU A 25 -15.36 -34.90 25.93
N ARG A 26 -15.16 -33.67 25.45
CA ARG A 26 -16.25 -32.73 25.08
C ARG A 26 -16.72 -32.89 23.64
N ASN A 27 -16.13 -33.79 22.88
CA ASN A 27 -16.50 -33.98 21.48
C ASN A 27 -17.84 -34.69 21.35
N LEU A 28 -18.81 -34.02 20.72
CA LEU A 28 -20.18 -34.51 20.53
C LEU A 28 -20.26 -35.73 19.60
N TRP A 29 -19.25 -35.95 18.76
CA TRP A 29 -19.23 -36.98 17.72
C TRP A 29 -18.43 -38.23 18.13
N LEU A 30 -17.98 -38.30 19.39
CA LEU A 30 -17.11 -39.38 19.86
C LEU A 30 -17.76 -40.77 19.73
N GLU A 31 -19.07 -40.89 19.99
CA GLU A 31 -19.79 -42.17 19.84
C GLU A 31 -19.75 -42.68 18.38
N GLU A 32 -19.96 -41.82 17.40
CA GLU A 32 -19.93 -42.19 15.98
C GLU A 32 -18.53 -42.58 15.52
N VAL A 33 -17.50 -41.88 16.00
CA VAL A 33 -16.09 -42.23 15.75
C VAL A 33 -15.75 -43.60 16.34
N LEU A 34 -16.18 -43.89 17.57
CA LEU A 34 -15.99 -45.20 18.20
C LEU A 34 -16.73 -46.32 17.46
N ASN A 35 -17.95 -46.06 16.99
CA ASN A 35 -18.72 -47.01 16.19
C ASN A 35 -18.02 -47.33 14.85
N GLY A 36 -17.51 -46.32 14.15
CA GLY A 36 -16.72 -46.52 12.93
C GLY A 36 -15.43 -47.32 13.18
N LEU A 37 -14.81 -47.11 14.34
CA LEU A 37 -13.60 -47.84 14.74
C LEU A 37 -13.90 -49.30 15.16
N ALA A 38 -15.05 -49.56 15.76
CA ALA A 38 -15.51 -50.91 16.11
C ALA A 38 -16.00 -51.71 14.89
N ALA A 39 -16.49 -51.04 13.85
CA ALA A 39 -17.01 -51.66 12.62
C ALA A 39 -15.91 -52.15 11.65
N GLN A 40 -14.63 -52.07 12.02
CA GLN A 40 -13.52 -52.43 11.15
C GLN A 40 -13.47 -53.95 10.88
N ASP A 41 -13.24 -54.32 9.62
CA ASP A 41 -13.19 -55.72 9.16
C ASP A 41 -11.83 -56.41 9.38
N HIS A 42 -10.82 -55.69 9.89
CA HIS A 42 -9.50 -56.24 10.19
C HIS A 42 -9.49 -56.96 11.55
N LYS A 43 -9.16 -58.25 11.56
CA LYS A 43 -9.37 -59.14 12.73
C LYS A 43 -8.48 -58.85 13.94
N LYS A 44 -7.30 -58.24 13.77
CA LYS A 44 -6.31 -58.04 14.83
C LYS A 44 -6.04 -56.56 15.09
N ILE A 45 -7.01 -55.89 15.71
CA ILE A 45 -6.86 -54.51 16.17
C ILE A 45 -6.87 -54.47 17.70
N GLU A 46 -5.83 -53.86 18.28
CA GLU A 46 -5.80 -53.47 19.70
C GLU A 46 -6.11 -51.98 19.81
N PHE A 47 -6.98 -51.59 20.74
CA PHE A 47 -7.43 -50.21 20.88
C PHE A 47 -6.80 -49.54 22.09
N LEU A 48 -6.13 -48.41 21.86
CA LEU A 48 -5.59 -47.52 22.89
C LEU A 48 -6.24 -46.15 22.77
N LEU A 49 -7.03 -45.76 23.77
CA LEU A 49 -7.72 -44.47 23.80
C LEU A 49 -7.02 -43.54 24.79
N LEU A 50 -6.64 -42.37 24.29
CA LEU A 50 -6.01 -41.29 25.05
C LEU A 50 -7.06 -40.17 25.23
N LEU A 51 -7.66 -40.10 26.41
CA LEU A 51 -8.71 -39.12 26.72
C LEU A 51 -8.10 -37.86 27.33
N THR A 52 -8.42 -36.71 26.72
CA THR A 52 -8.05 -35.38 27.21
C THR A 52 -9.26 -34.72 27.87
N GLY A 53 -9.17 -34.46 29.18
CA GLY A 53 -10.31 -34.02 29.98
C GLY A 53 -9.95 -33.81 31.46
N ASN A 54 -10.91 -33.33 32.26
CA ASN A 54 -10.69 -33.17 33.69
C ASN A 54 -10.60 -34.55 34.36
N GLU A 55 -9.68 -34.73 35.32
CA GLU A 55 -9.44 -36.01 36.02
C GLU A 55 -10.64 -36.62 36.77
N LYS A 56 -11.76 -35.89 36.91
CA LYS A 56 -12.98 -36.47 37.48
C LYS A 56 -13.54 -37.49 36.52
N THR A 57 -13.61 -38.75 36.96
CA THR A 57 -14.20 -39.87 36.24
C THR A 57 -15.58 -39.49 35.70
N ASN A 58 -15.66 -39.21 34.40
CA ASN A 58 -16.94 -39.10 33.71
C ASN A 58 -17.38 -40.54 33.40
N SER A 59 -18.06 -41.18 34.36
CA SER A 59 -18.48 -42.60 34.29
C SER A 59 -19.14 -42.93 32.95
N ASP A 60 -19.91 -41.98 32.44
CA ASP A 60 -20.73 -42.14 31.23
C ASP A 60 -19.88 -42.36 29.96
N ILE A 61 -18.70 -41.76 29.86
CA ILE A 61 -17.80 -41.92 28.70
C ILE A 61 -17.05 -43.25 28.78
N ASP A 62 -16.61 -43.67 29.98
CA ASP A 62 -15.96 -44.97 30.16
C ASP A 62 -16.92 -46.12 29.89
N ASP A 63 -18.18 -45.98 30.32
CA ASP A 63 -19.25 -46.94 30.05
C ASP A 63 -19.57 -46.99 28.55
N LEU A 64 -19.61 -45.83 27.86
CA LEU A 64 -19.76 -45.76 26.41
C LEU A 64 -18.62 -46.49 25.67
N ILE A 65 -17.37 -46.24 26.06
CA ILE A 65 -16.19 -46.86 25.42
C ILE A 65 -16.21 -48.37 25.66
N LYS A 66 -16.45 -48.83 26.90
CA LYS A 66 -16.50 -50.27 27.21
C LYS A 66 -17.69 -50.98 26.54
N ARG A 67 -18.79 -50.27 26.30
CA ARG A 67 -19.94 -50.80 25.55
C ARG A 67 -19.60 -51.06 24.08
N ILE A 68 -18.89 -50.15 23.43
CA ILE A 68 -18.59 -50.23 21.99
C ILE A 68 -17.32 -51.04 21.73
N ILE A 69 -16.27 -50.82 22.51
CA ILE A 69 -14.95 -51.47 22.39
C ILE A 69 -14.51 -52.02 23.76
N PRO A 70 -15.01 -53.21 24.16
CA PRO A 70 -14.77 -53.77 25.50
C PRO A 70 -13.31 -54.08 25.81
N ALA A 71 -12.52 -54.40 24.78
CA ALA A 71 -11.11 -54.78 24.91
C ALA A 71 -10.13 -53.58 24.81
N SER A 72 -10.62 -52.35 25.00
CA SER A 72 -9.79 -51.14 24.87
C SER A 72 -8.99 -50.81 26.13
N LYS A 73 -7.77 -50.30 25.94
CA LYS A 73 -6.95 -49.69 27.00
C LYS A 73 -7.17 -48.19 27.01
N ILE A 74 -7.55 -47.63 28.16
CA ILE A 74 -7.84 -46.20 28.32
C ILE A 74 -6.73 -45.55 29.15
N ILE A 75 -6.18 -44.43 28.68
CA ILE A 75 -5.24 -43.58 29.43
C ILE A 75 -5.81 -42.16 29.48
N ARG A 76 -5.91 -41.59 30.68
CA ARG A 76 -6.42 -40.23 30.91
C ARG A 76 -5.27 -39.25 31.16
N THR A 77 -5.39 -38.02 30.69
CA THR A 77 -4.45 -36.94 30.98
C THR A 77 -5.14 -35.63 31.34
N ALA A 78 -4.73 -35.03 32.46
CA ALA A 78 -5.31 -33.77 32.98
C ALA A 78 -4.77 -32.51 32.29
N LYS A 79 -3.61 -32.59 31.65
CA LYS A 79 -2.98 -31.45 30.98
C LYS A 79 -3.45 -31.38 29.54
N THR A 80 -3.75 -30.18 29.06
CA THR A 80 -3.86 -29.85 27.63
C THR A 80 -2.50 -30.08 26.97
N THR A 81 -2.19 -31.33 26.71
CA THR A 81 -0.90 -31.80 26.24
C THR A 81 -0.91 -31.77 24.72
N ASN A 82 0.23 -31.47 24.09
CA ASN A 82 0.31 -31.40 22.64
C ASN A 82 0.05 -32.80 22.03
N TYR A 83 -0.70 -32.88 20.91
CA TYR A 83 -0.98 -34.15 20.22
C TYR A 83 0.28 -35.03 20.00
N PRO A 84 1.42 -34.49 19.51
CA PRO A 84 2.69 -35.24 19.43
C PRO A 84 3.11 -35.95 20.72
N GLN A 85 2.95 -35.30 21.87
CA GLN A 85 3.34 -35.86 23.16
C GLN A 85 2.42 -37.01 23.57
N LEU A 86 1.13 -36.90 23.27
CA LEU A 86 0.15 -37.96 23.51
C LEU A 86 0.36 -39.15 22.58
N ALA A 87 0.56 -38.90 21.30
CA ALA A 87 0.87 -39.94 20.32
C ALA A 87 2.13 -40.75 20.71
N ASN A 88 3.14 -40.10 21.30
CA ASN A 88 4.38 -40.76 21.72
C ASN A 88 4.25 -41.65 22.98
N VAL A 89 3.11 -41.64 23.68
CA VAL A 89 2.89 -42.51 24.86
C VAL A 89 3.02 -43.99 24.50
N VAL A 90 2.76 -44.37 23.24
CA VAL A 90 2.95 -45.75 22.77
C VAL A 90 4.39 -46.26 22.82
N LEU A 91 5.37 -45.37 22.97
CA LEU A 91 6.79 -45.73 23.08
C LEU A 91 7.25 -46.03 24.51
N GLN A 92 6.39 -45.86 25.52
CA GLN A 92 6.77 -46.15 26.92
C GLN A 92 6.90 -47.67 27.17
N ASP A 93 7.91 -48.08 27.95
CA ASP A 93 8.36 -49.49 28.07
C ASP A 93 7.25 -50.50 28.43
N GLU A 94 6.27 -50.14 29.26
CA GLU A 94 5.13 -51.01 29.61
C GLU A 94 4.17 -51.29 28.43
N LEU A 95 4.20 -50.44 27.40
CA LEU A 95 3.40 -50.52 26.18
C LEU A 95 4.25 -50.95 24.97
N ALA A 96 5.57 -51.04 25.10
CA ALA A 96 6.51 -51.37 24.03
C ALA A 96 6.79 -52.88 23.88
N ALA A 97 6.45 -53.67 24.90
CA ALA A 97 6.61 -55.14 24.92
C ALA A 97 5.66 -55.90 23.97
N SER A 98 4.80 -55.19 23.25
CA SER A 98 3.77 -55.72 22.36
C SER A 98 4.28 -55.95 20.92
N ARG A 99 3.77 -57.01 20.28
CA ARG A 99 4.21 -57.52 18.97
C ARG A 99 3.53 -56.81 17.78
N GLU A 100 3.21 -55.53 17.87
CA GLU A 100 2.45 -54.88 16.80
C GLU A 100 3.30 -54.59 15.57
N ASN A 101 2.68 -54.72 14.41
CA ASN A 101 3.30 -54.44 13.13
C ASN A 101 3.07 -52.98 12.72
N PHE A 102 1.92 -52.40 13.08
CA PHE A 102 1.55 -51.02 12.73
C PHE A 102 0.86 -50.28 13.89
N PHE A 103 1.11 -48.97 13.97
CA PHE A 103 0.33 -48.02 14.77
C PHE A 103 -0.61 -47.25 13.86
N LEU A 104 -1.90 -47.21 14.19
CA LEU A 104 -2.89 -46.38 13.50
C LEU A 104 -3.23 -45.19 14.39
N PHE A 105 -2.70 -44.01 14.05
CA PHE A 105 -2.99 -42.78 14.78
C PHE A 105 -4.27 -42.14 14.24
N LEU A 106 -5.24 -41.89 15.12
CA LEU A 106 -6.54 -41.33 14.80
C LEU A 106 -6.84 -40.11 15.66
N LYS A 107 -7.50 -39.12 15.06
CA LYS A 107 -8.12 -38.01 15.76
C LYS A 107 -9.61 -38.26 15.97
N ASP A 108 -10.19 -37.53 16.91
CA ASP A 108 -11.59 -37.64 17.30
C ASP A 108 -12.58 -36.95 16.35
N ASP A 109 -12.11 -36.42 15.23
CA ASP A 109 -12.94 -35.78 14.21
C ASP A 109 -13.22 -36.65 12.99
N LEU A 110 -12.89 -37.95 13.04
CA LEU A 110 -12.86 -38.82 11.87
C LEU A 110 -13.62 -40.13 12.09
N ILE A 111 -14.61 -40.40 11.24
CA ILE A 111 -15.32 -41.68 11.17
C ILE A 111 -14.70 -42.52 10.06
N LEU A 112 -14.22 -43.72 10.39
CA LEU A 112 -13.64 -44.64 9.43
C LEU A 112 -14.72 -45.50 8.77
N ASP A 113 -14.63 -45.73 7.45
CA ASP A 113 -15.44 -46.75 6.78
C ASP A 113 -15.01 -48.16 7.24
N ALA A 114 -15.93 -49.14 7.20
CA ALA A 114 -15.73 -50.48 7.76
C ALA A 114 -14.52 -51.24 7.19
N THR A 115 -14.08 -50.89 5.97
CA THR A 115 -12.96 -51.53 5.27
C THR A 115 -11.65 -50.72 5.33
N CYS A 116 -11.66 -49.58 6.01
CA CYS A 116 -10.60 -48.58 5.99
C CYS A 116 -9.24 -49.15 6.45
N VAL A 117 -9.21 -49.81 7.62
CA VAL A 117 -7.98 -50.33 8.22
C VAL A 117 -7.38 -51.46 7.39
N ARG A 118 -8.20 -52.43 6.96
CA ARG A 118 -7.72 -53.54 6.13
C ARG A 118 -7.09 -53.04 4.83
N ARG A 119 -7.76 -52.13 4.12
CA ARG A 119 -7.24 -51.56 2.85
C ARG A 119 -5.91 -50.81 3.04
N MET A 120 -5.74 -50.11 4.16
CA MET A 120 -4.47 -49.45 4.48
C MET A 120 -3.35 -50.46 4.80
N VAL A 121 -3.66 -51.53 5.53
CA VAL A 121 -2.69 -52.60 5.86
C VAL A 121 -2.30 -53.39 4.60
N GLU A 122 -3.27 -53.75 3.76
CA GLU A 122 -3.03 -54.42 2.48
C GLU A 122 -2.06 -53.60 1.61
N LEU A 123 -2.31 -52.30 1.46
CA LEU A 123 -1.42 -51.41 0.70
C LEU A 123 -0.05 -51.23 1.37
N ALA A 124 0.00 -51.16 2.70
CA ALA A 124 1.25 -51.04 3.45
C ALA A 124 2.16 -52.24 3.19
N VAL A 125 1.59 -53.44 3.19
CA VAL A 125 2.32 -54.70 2.93
C VAL A 125 2.67 -54.82 1.45
N GLU A 126 1.73 -54.56 0.53
CA GLU A 126 1.94 -54.62 -0.93
C GLU A 126 3.07 -53.70 -1.39
N SER A 127 3.09 -52.46 -0.88
CA SER A 127 4.04 -51.42 -1.31
C SER A 127 5.27 -51.31 -0.41
N ASN A 128 5.39 -52.16 0.62
CA ASN A 128 6.37 -52.02 1.71
C ASN A 128 6.43 -50.58 2.24
N ALA A 129 5.27 -49.97 2.45
CA ALA A 129 5.16 -48.57 2.87
C ALA A 129 5.43 -48.44 4.37
N GLY A 130 6.17 -47.40 4.73
CA GLY A 130 6.38 -47.04 6.13
C GLY A 130 5.20 -46.26 6.71
N ILE A 131 4.52 -45.46 5.88
CA ILE A 131 3.37 -44.65 6.28
C ILE A 131 2.27 -44.78 5.21
N VAL A 132 1.03 -45.00 5.65
CA VAL A 132 -0.17 -45.02 4.80
C VAL A 132 -1.25 -44.08 5.36
N GLY A 133 -1.80 -43.22 4.50
CA GLY A 133 -2.96 -42.37 4.82
C GLY A 133 -4.22 -42.78 4.04
N PRO A 134 -5.44 -42.58 4.59
CA PRO A 134 -6.69 -42.81 3.87
C PRO A 134 -7.12 -41.59 3.03
N LYS A 135 -8.10 -41.77 2.14
CA LYS A 135 -8.87 -40.67 1.53
C LYS A 135 -9.88 -40.12 2.54
N VAL A 136 -9.85 -38.81 2.78
CA VAL A 136 -10.76 -38.13 3.72
C VAL A 136 -11.82 -37.30 2.96
N LEU A 137 -13.08 -37.58 3.23
CA LEU A 137 -14.27 -36.94 2.66
C LEU A 137 -14.97 -36.02 3.67
N ASP A 138 -15.77 -35.10 3.16
CA ASP A 138 -16.63 -34.22 3.97
C ASP A 138 -17.86 -34.98 4.51
N GLY A 139 -18.12 -34.89 5.82
CA GLY A 139 -19.26 -35.52 6.47
C GLY A 139 -20.62 -34.96 6.11
N GLU A 140 -20.72 -33.70 5.69
CA GLU A 140 -22.01 -33.15 5.22
C GLU A 140 -22.30 -33.53 3.76
N ASN A 141 -21.25 -33.60 2.93
CA ASN A 141 -21.34 -33.95 1.52
C ASN A 141 -20.29 -34.99 1.15
N PRO A 142 -20.63 -36.30 1.24
CA PRO A 142 -19.68 -37.38 0.96
C PRO A 142 -19.12 -37.40 -0.48
N SER A 143 -19.71 -36.64 -1.40
CA SER A 143 -19.16 -36.43 -2.75
C SER A 143 -17.97 -35.46 -2.79
N HIS A 144 -17.63 -34.78 -1.70
CA HIS A 144 -16.56 -33.80 -1.64
C HIS A 144 -15.32 -34.34 -0.92
N LEU A 145 -14.17 -34.15 -1.56
CA LEU A 145 -12.84 -34.39 -0.99
C LEU A 145 -12.50 -33.32 0.06
N GLU A 146 -11.95 -33.77 1.18
CA GLU A 146 -11.45 -32.87 2.21
C GLU A 146 -9.93 -32.92 2.38
N ASP A 147 -9.35 -34.12 2.42
CA ASP A 147 -7.89 -34.31 2.53
C ASP A 147 -7.45 -35.61 1.83
N MET A 148 -6.56 -35.46 0.84
CA MET A 148 -5.93 -36.56 0.09
C MET A 148 -4.41 -36.63 0.36
N GLY A 149 -3.96 -36.02 1.46
CA GLY A 149 -2.56 -35.82 1.75
C GLY A 149 -1.95 -34.67 0.95
N SER A 150 -0.66 -34.48 1.14
CA SER A 150 0.09 -33.36 0.57
C SER A 150 1.40 -33.80 -0.07
N VAL A 151 1.83 -33.01 -1.03
CA VAL A 151 3.18 -33.00 -1.59
C VAL A 151 3.99 -31.92 -0.88
N LEU A 152 5.28 -32.14 -0.65
CA LEU A 152 6.16 -31.12 -0.08
C LEU A 152 6.93 -30.38 -1.19
N ASP A 153 7.12 -29.07 -0.99
CA ASP A 153 8.02 -28.28 -1.81
C ASP A 153 9.43 -28.21 -1.21
N ASN A 154 10.37 -27.60 -1.95
CA ASN A 154 11.78 -27.47 -1.57
C ASN A 154 12.00 -26.70 -0.25
N TYR A 155 10.97 -25.98 0.23
CA TYR A 155 10.99 -25.26 1.50
C TYR A 155 10.12 -25.93 2.55
N TYR A 156 9.80 -27.22 2.40
CA TYR A 156 9.04 -28.04 3.34
C TYR A 156 7.64 -27.48 3.65
N SER A 157 7.04 -26.77 2.69
CA SER A 157 5.66 -26.32 2.81
C SER A 157 4.72 -27.35 2.17
N PRO A 158 3.67 -27.81 2.89
CA PRO A 158 2.72 -28.78 2.34
C PRO A 158 1.82 -28.16 1.28
N VAL A 159 1.67 -28.88 0.18
CA VAL A 159 0.78 -28.59 -0.94
C VAL A 159 -0.26 -29.70 -1.01
N GLY A 160 -1.48 -29.43 -0.56
CA GLY A 160 -2.58 -30.38 -0.64
C GLY A 160 -2.83 -30.83 -2.08
N ARG A 161 -3.10 -32.13 -2.26
CA ARG A 161 -3.40 -32.70 -3.58
C ARG A 161 -4.79 -32.33 -4.07
N SER A 162 -5.77 -32.29 -3.17
CA SER A 162 -7.14 -31.83 -3.41
C SER A 162 -7.40 -30.44 -2.83
N GLU A 163 -8.34 -29.71 -3.42
CA GLU A 163 -8.94 -28.54 -2.77
C GLU A 163 -10.08 -28.98 -1.84
N LYS A 164 -10.21 -28.34 -0.67
CA LYS A 164 -11.34 -28.61 0.24
C LYS A 164 -12.66 -28.28 -0.47
N GLY A 165 -13.55 -29.27 -0.57
CA GLY A 165 -14.86 -29.13 -1.23
C GLY A 165 -14.83 -29.45 -2.73
N GLU A 166 -13.72 -29.97 -3.25
CA GLU A 166 -13.64 -30.49 -4.62
C GLU A 166 -14.43 -31.81 -4.75
N ASN A 167 -15.14 -32.03 -5.86
CA ASN A 167 -15.86 -33.30 -6.08
C ASN A 167 -14.88 -34.47 -6.27
N ASP A 168 -15.15 -35.62 -5.65
CA ASP A 168 -14.41 -36.86 -5.88
C ASP A 168 -14.83 -37.49 -7.22
N GLN A 169 -13.93 -37.48 -8.19
CA GLN A 169 -14.06 -38.12 -9.51
C GLN A 169 -12.93 -39.12 -9.76
N GLY A 170 -12.16 -39.50 -8.73
CA GLY A 170 -10.97 -40.35 -8.84
C GLY A 170 -9.73 -39.66 -9.43
N GLN A 171 -9.78 -38.34 -9.62
CA GLN A 171 -8.69 -37.57 -10.24
C GLN A 171 -7.41 -37.50 -9.39
N HIS A 172 -7.48 -37.81 -8.09
CA HIS A 172 -6.35 -37.75 -7.16
C HIS A 172 -5.92 -39.13 -6.62
N ASP A 173 -6.35 -40.24 -7.22
CA ASP A 173 -6.16 -41.60 -6.69
C ASP A 173 -4.74 -42.19 -6.82
N GLY A 174 -3.76 -41.38 -7.26
CA GLY A 174 -2.35 -41.79 -7.31
C GLY A 174 -1.79 -42.19 -5.93
N LYS A 175 -1.01 -43.28 -5.88
CA LYS A 175 -0.53 -43.90 -4.63
C LYS A 175 0.52 -43.09 -3.85
N GLU A 176 1.37 -42.29 -4.49
CA GLU A 176 2.52 -41.66 -3.82
C GLU A 176 2.20 -40.26 -3.28
N ILE A 177 2.63 -39.97 -2.05
CA ILE A 177 2.46 -38.70 -1.35
C ILE A 177 3.70 -38.35 -0.53
N SER A 178 3.91 -37.08 -0.20
CA SER A 178 5.01 -36.66 0.70
C SER A 178 4.57 -36.55 2.15
N ALA A 179 3.30 -36.27 2.41
CA ALA A 179 2.73 -36.18 3.75
C ALA A 179 1.31 -36.75 3.76
N ALA A 180 1.05 -37.68 4.68
CA ALA A 180 -0.27 -38.28 4.89
C ALA A 180 -1.25 -37.30 5.57
N PRO A 181 -2.57 -37.49 5.40
CA PRO A 181 -3.59 -36.71 6.11
C PRO A 181 -3.36 -36.67 7.62
N GLU A 182 -3.62 -35.50 8.23
CA GLU A 182 -3.34 -35.31 9.67
C GLU A 182 -4.29 -36.10 10.58
N SER A 183 -5.48 -36.45 10.10
CA SER A 183 -6.51 -37.09 10.92
C SER A 183 -6.38 -38.60 11.06
N ALA A 184 -5.71 -39.27 10.13
CA ALA A 184 -5.49 -40.71 10.19
C ALA A 184 -4.18 -41.09 9.49
N MET A 185 -3.34 -41.84 10.20
CA MET A 185 -2.06 -42.28 9.67
C MET A 185 -1.68 -43.65 10.23
N LEU A 186 -1.49 -44.64 9.34
CA LEU A 186 -0.94 -45.94 9.68
C LEU A 186 0.57 -45.91 9.50
N ILE A 187 1.32 -46.10 10.58
CA ILE A 187 2.79 -46.04 10.60
C ILE A 187 3.32 -47.42 11.01
N ARG A 188 4.33 -47.91 10.29
CA ARG A 188 5.01 -49.17 10.64
C ARG A 188 5.68 -49.04 12.02
N ALA A 189 5.47 -50.03 12.89
CA ALA A 189 5.85 -49.92 14.30
C ALA A 189 7.37 -49.85 14.52
N ASP A 190 8.15 -50.57 13.71
CA ASP A 190 9.61 -50.50 13.67
C ASP A 190 10.12 -49.11 13.26
N LEU A 191 9.51 -48.51 12.22
CA LEU A 191 9.83 -47.17 11.75
C LEU A 191 9.53 -46.12 12.81
N PHE A 192 8.34 -46.17 13.41
CA PHE A 192 7.93 -45.21 14.44
C PHE A 192 8.86 -45.26 15.66
N ARG A 193 9.29 -46.46 16.07
CA ARG A 193 10.29 -46.66 17.13
C ARG A 193 11.66 -46.16 16.71
N ALA A 194 12.10 -46.42 15.48
CA ALA A 194 13.40 -46.01 14.95
C ALA A 194 13.57 -44.48 14.86
N ILE A 195 12.48 -43.75 14.55
CA ILE A 195 12.49 -42.28 14.53
C ILE A 195 12.14 -41.65 15.89
N GLU A 196 11.92 -42.47 16.93
CA GLU A 196 11.50 -42.08 18.28
C GLU A 196 10.21 -41.23 18.33
N GLY A 197 9.23 -41.56 17.47
CA GLY A 197 7.92 -40.93 17.46
C GLY A 197 7.91 -39.51 16.89
N TYR A 198 6.89 -38.70 17.23
CA TYR A 198 6.70 -37.32 16.79
C TYR A 198 7.65 -36.32 17.47
N ASP A 199 7.98 -35.21 16.79
CA ASP A 199 8.64 -34.08 17.44
C ASP A 199 7.66 -33.28 18.32
N THR A 200 7.90 -33.31 19.63
CA THR A 200 7.07 -32.65 20.64
C THR A 200 6.99 -31.12 20.51
N GLU A 201 7.92 -30.50 19.75
CA GLU A 201 7.96 -29.06 19.52
C GLU A 201 7.14 -28.61 18.29
N ILE A 202 6.70 -29.55 17.43
CA ILE A 202 5.92 -29.25 16.22
C ILE A 202 4.48 -29.72 16.40
N ASN A 203 3.57 -28.76 16.52
CA ASN A 203 2.15 -29.00 16.70
C ASN A 203 1.37 -28.91 15.38
N SER A 204 0.09 -29.27 15.43
CA SER A 204 -0.87 -28.99 14.37
C SER A 204 -0.77 -27.52 13.93
N PRO A 205 -0.69 -27.22 12.61
CA PRO A 205 -1.07 -28.10 11.50
C PRO A 205 0.07 -28.85 10.81
N ASP A 206 1.31 -28.81 11.31
CA ASP A 206 2.48 -29.32 10.56
C ASP A 206 3.09 -30.60 11.15
N ASN A 207 2.48 -31.19 12.19
CA ASN A 207 2.96 -32.40 12.85
C ASN A 207 2.93 -33.65 11.95
N ASN A 208 1.92 -33.79 11.09
CA ASN A 208 1.86 -34.88 10.11
C ASN A 208 2.96 -34.74 9.04
N VAL A 209 3.23 -33.51 8.60
CA VAL A 209 4.29 -33.19 7.64
C VAL A 209 5.66 -33.52 8.22
N GLU A 210 5.88 -33.15 9.48
CA GLU A 210 7.16 -33.35 10.17
C GLU A 210 7.52 -34.83 10.31
N ILE A 211 6.58 -35.67 10.76
CA ILE A 211 6.84 -37.10 10.92
C ILE A 211 7.05 -37.78 9.58
N CYS A 212 6.24 -37.43 8.57
CA CYS A 212 6.39 -37.94 7.21
C CYS A 212 7.75 -37.55 6.62
N LEU A 213 8.17 -36.29 6.78
CA LEU A 213 9.48 -35.83 6.33
C LEU A 213 10.62 -36.63 6.98
N ARG A 214 10.57 -36.85 8.30
CA ARG A 214 11.60 -37.65 8.98
C ARG A 214 11.61 -39.10 8.54
N SER A 215 10.44 -39.70 8.33
CA SER A 215 10.31 -41.05 7.80
C SER A 215 10.89 -41.17 6.39
N ASP A 216 10.64 -40.19 5.52
CA ASP A 216 11.21 -40.16 4.16
C ASP A 216 12.75 -40.02 4.20
N LEU A 217 13.30 -39.20 5.11
CA LEU A 217 14.75 -39.02 5.29
C LEU A 217 15.48 -40.29 5.76
N VAL A 218 14.78 -41.24 6.38
CA VAL A 218 15.31 -42.57 6.75
C VAL A 218 14.95 -43.65 5.72
N GLY A 219 14.41 -43.25 4.56
CA GLY A 219 14.13 -44.13 3.41
C GLY A 219 12.75 -44.78 3.39
N ALA A 220 11.81 -44.37 4.25
CA ALA A 220 10.47 -44.94 4.28
C ALA A 220 9.61 -44.44 3.11
N LYS A 221 8.85 -45.35 2.48
CA LYS A 221 7.87 -44.98 1.45
C LYS A 221 6.55 -44.51 2.11
N ILE A 222 6.01 -43.40 1.62
CA ILE A 222 4.76 -42.80 2.11
C ILE A 222 3.72 -42.87 1.00
N VAL A 223 2.56 -43.45 1.28
CA VAL A 223 1.53 -43.71 0.28
C VAL A 223 0.12 -43.34 0.75
N LEU A 224 -0.76 -43.07 -0.20
CA LEU A 224 -2.19 -42.83 -0.01
C LEU A 224 -2.96 -44.09 -0.44
N ALA A 225 -3.80 -44.60 0.46
CA ALA A 225 -4.78 -45.63 0.15
C ALA A 225 -6.08 -44.97 -0.34
N SER A 226 -6.17 -44.69 -1.65
CA SER A 226 -7.36 -44.07 -2.27
C SER A 226 -8.65 -44.88 -2.09
N ASN A 227 -8.53 -46.20 -1.98
CA ASN A 227 -9.66 -47.08 -1.70
C ASN A 227 -10.05 -47.10 -0.22
N SER A 228 -9.21 -46.58 0.69
CA SER A 228 -9.53 -46.51 2.11
C SER A 228 -10.20 -45.17 2.40
N VAL A 229 -11.46 -45.18 2.82
CA VAL A 229 -12.27 -43.96 2.96
C VAL A 229 -12.52 -43.66 4.43
N ALA A 230 -12.33 -42.40 4.80
CA ALA A 230 -12.71 -41.86 6.09
C ALA A 230 -13.50 -40.57 5.87
N THR A 231 -14.41 -40.28 6.79
CA THR A 231 -15.30 -39.11 6.71
C THR A 231 -15.02 -38.21 7.89
N ARG A 232 -14.66 -36.96 7.63
CA ARG A 232 -14.46 -35.99 8.71
C ARG A 232 -15.78 -35.39 9.12
N VAL A 233 -16.08 -35.46 10.41
CA VAL A 233 -17.22 -34.78 10.98
C VAL A 233 -16.83 -33.36 11.30
N LYS A 234 -17.76 -32.42 11.16
CA LYS A 234 -17.51 -30.98 11.31
C LYS A 234 -16.98 -30.64 12.71
N ALA A 235 -15.66 -30.68 12.88
CA ALA A 235 -14.99 -30.21 14.08
C ALA A 235 -15.12 -28.68 14.15
N GLN A 236 -15.46 -28.17 15.34
CA GLN A 236 -15.51 -26.74 15.68
C GLN A 236 -14.26 -26.00 15.15
N THR A 237 -14.40 -25.38 13.97
CA THR A 237 -13.28 -24.87 13.17
C THR A 237 -12.73 -23.53 13.68
N GLN A 238 -13.18 -23.06 14.85
CA GLN A 238 -12.88 -21.71 15.35
C GLN A 238 -11.65 -21.64 16.28
N LEU A 239 -11.25 -22.72 16.96
CA LEU A 239 -10.20 -22.63 18.00
C LEU A 239 -8.74 -22.71 17.47
N ILE A 240 -8.49 -23.39 16.35
CA ILE A 240 -7.11 -23.71 15.88
C ILE A 240 -6.52 -22.63 14.95
N LYS A 241 -7.33 -21.72 14.38
CA LYS A 241 -6.82 -20.64 13.50
C LYS A 241 -5.92 -19.62 14.20
N LYS A 242 -5.92 -19.57 15.55
CA LYS A 242 -5.47 -18.41 16.32
C LYS A 242 -3.97 -18.09 16.23
N ASN A 243 -3.11 -18.98 15.69
CA ASN A 243 -1.66 -18.74 15.59
C ASN A 243 -0.96 -19.35 14.36
N ILE A 244 -1.69 -19.79 13.33
CA ILE A 244 -1.08 -20.46 12.15
C ILE A 244 -0.01 -19.60 11.48
N ASP A 245 -0.26 -18.29 11.37
CA ASP A 245 0.67 -17.33 10.76
C ASP A 245 1.99 -17.20 11.55
N VAL A 246 1.98 -17.53 12.84
CA VAL A 246 3.18 -17.54 13.72
C VAL A 246 3.87 -18.90 13.72
N LEU A 247 3.08 -19.98 13.79
CA LEU A 247 3.59 -21.35 13.94
C LEU A 247 4.23 -21.89 12.66
N ARG A 248 3.60 -21.70 11.49
CA ARG A 248 4.11 -22.25 10.22
C ARG A 248 5.53 -21.77 9.89
N PRO A 249 5.89 -20.48 9.99
CA PRO A 249 7.28 -20.06 9.78
C PRO A 249 8.28 -20.71 10.74
N ARG A 250 7.88 -20.93 12.01
CA ARG A 250 8.72 -21.58 13.03
C ARG A 250 8.96 -23.06 12.71
N HIS A 251 7.88 -23.80 12.44
CA HIS A 251 7.94 -25.22 12.10
C HIS A 251 8.70 -25.44 10.79
N ARG A 252 8.46 -24.61 9.77
CA ARG A 252 9.16 -24.69 8.48
C ARG A 252 10.66 -24.54 8.64
N LEU A 253 11.12 -23.51 9.36
CA LEU A 253 12.55 -23.32 9.61
C LEU A 253 13.13 -24.51 10.37
N ARG A 254 12.40 -25.06 11.34
CA ARG A 254 12.81 -26.25 12.08
C ARG A 254 12.97 -27.47 11.18
N MET A 255 11.97 -27.78 10.36
CA MET A 255 12.01 -28.89 9.38
C MET A 255 13.16 -28.71 8.38
N ALA A 256 13.39 -27.49 7.90
CA ALA A 256 14.49 -27.17 7.00
C ALA A 256 15.88 -27.41 7.62
N LEU A 257 16.04 -27.04 8.90
CA LEU A 257 17.26 -27.32 9.65
C LEU A 257 17.42 -28.82 9.90
N VAL A 258 16.37 -29.52 10.31
CA VAL A 258 16.41 -30.96 10.63
C VAL A 258 16.70 -31.82 9.39
N GLY A 259 16.11 -31.49 8.24
CA GLY A 259 16.18 -32.31 7.03
C GLY A 259 17.40 -32.09 6.12
N ASN A 260 18.29 -31.14 6.42
CA ASN A 260 19.45 -30.83 5.58
C ASN A 260 20.79 -31.05 6.30
N PHE A 261 21.74 -31.70 5.63
CA PHE A 261 23.08 -32.01 6.16
C PHE A 261 24.20 -31.48 5.24
N GLY A 262 25.40 -31.28 5.81
CA GLY A 262 26.60 -30.84 5.06
C GLY A 262 26.40 -29.52 4.31
N ALA A 263 26.84 -29.45 3.04
CA ALA A 263 26.69 -28.26 2.19
C ALA A 263 25.23 -27.84 1.99
N SER A 264 24.28 -28.78 2.02
CA SER A 264 22.86 -28.47 1.87
C SER A 264 22.25 -27.77 3.10
N LEU A 265 22.84 -27.96 4.29
CA LEU A 265 22.45 -27.19 5.48
C LEU A 265 22.81 -25.72 5.30
N ILE A 266 24.04 -25.45 4.85
CA ILE A 266 24.51 -24.08 4.59
C ILE A 266 23.60 -23.41 3.57
N ARG A 267 23.29 -24.10 2.46
CA ARG A 267 22.33 -23.64 1.45
C ARG A 267 20.94 -23.35 2.04
N SER A 268 20.38 -24.25 2.85
CA SER A 268 19.06 -24.09 3.46
C SER A 268 18.98 -22.90 4.43
N ILE A 269 20.06 -22.64 5.17
CA ILE A 269 20.18 -21.43 6.02
C ILE A 269 20.19 -20.18 5.13
N PHE A 270 21.01 -20.15 4.09
CA PHE A 270 21.08 -19.03 3.15
C PHE A 270 19.74 -18.79 2.44
N GLU A 271 19.01 -19.83 2.05
CA GLU A 271 17.68 -19.71 1.42
C GLU A 271 16.58 -19.28 2.42
N SER A 272 16.73 -19.58 3.71
CA SER A 272 15.78 -19.17 4.75
C SER A 272 15.81 -17.67 5.05
N ILE A 273 16.98 -17.03 4.92
CA ILE A 273 17.16 -15.58 5.12
C ILE A 273 16.26 -14.74 4.19
N PRO A 274 16.31 -14.87 2.85
CA PRO A 274 15.48 -14.07 1.95
C PRO A 274 14.00 -14.37 2.14
N ILE A 275 13.61 -15.60 2.52
CA ILE A 275 12.22 -15.92 2.84
C ILE A 275 11.75 -15.16 4.08
N MET A 276 12.58 -15.10 5.14
CA MET A 276 12.26 -14.33 6.34
C MET A 276 12.16 -12.83 6.03
N ILE A 277 13.13 -12.26 5.30
CA ILE A 277 13.14 -10.84 4.94
C ILE A 277 11.90 -10.49 4.11
N THR A 278 11.63 -11.27 3.06
CA THR A 278 10.46 -11.04 2.18
C THR A 278 9.15 -11.31 2.92
N GLY A 279 9.12 -12.28 3.83
CA GLY A 279 8.00 -12.57 4.73
C GLY A 279 7.68 -11.42 5.68
N VAL A 280 8.70 -10.83 6.28
CA VAL A 280 8.59 -9.63 7.14
C VAL A 280 8.06 -8.45 6.32
N ALA A 281 8.67 -8.17 5.17
CA ALA A 281 8.24 -7.10 4.27
C ALA A 281 6.78 -7.29 3.80
N TYR A 282 6.44 -8.48 3.31
CA TYR A 282 5.07 -8.81 2.88
C TYR A 282 4.06 -8.66 4.03
N GLY A 283 4.40 -9.14 5.23
CA GLY A 283 3.56 -9.01 6.40
C GLY A 283 3.33 -7.55 6.81
N LEU A 284 4.37 -6.69 6.72
CA LEU A 284 4.25 -5.25 6.97
C LEU A 284 3.38 -4.56 5.91
N VAL A 285 3.66 -4.79 4.62
CA VAL A 285 2.90 -4.19 3.50
C VAL A 285 1.43 -4.62 3.52
N THR A 286 1.14 -5.87 3.84
CA THR A 286 -0.25 -6.38 3.87
C THR A 286 -0.96 -6.17 5.21
N GLY A 287 -0.26 -5.66 6.23
CA GLY A 287 -0.77 -5.51 7.59
C GLY A 287 -1.05 -6.83 8.29
N ARG A 288 -0.33 -7.91 7.95
CA ARG A 288 -0.35 -9.23 8.61
C ARG A 288 0.79 -9.36 9.60
N PHE A 289 0.78 -8.56 10.67
CA PHE A 289 1.88 -8.53 11.64
C PHE A 289 2.09 -9.85 12.39
N SER A 290 1.07 -10.70 12.56
CA SER A 290 1.26 -12.04 13.12
C SER A 290 2.19 -12.90 12.26
N LEU A 291 2.11 -12.76 10.93
CA LEU A 291 3.02 -13.41 9.99
C LEU A 291 4.42 -12.80 10.08
N THR A 292 4.52 -11.48 10.15
CA THR A 292 5.79 -10.77 10.38
C THR A 292 6.48 -11.27 11.65
N TRP A 293 5.73 -11.36 12.75
CA TRP A 293 6.23 -11.90 14.01
C TRP A 293 6.58 -13.38 13.91
N GLY A 294 5.81 -14.17 13.16
CA GLY A 294 6.15 -15.57 12.84
C GLY A 294 7.53 -15.70 12.21
N HIS A 295 7.77 -14.95 11.14
CA HIS A 295 9.08 -14.94 10.46
C HIS A 295 10.19 -14.40 11.36
N LEU A 296 9.99 -13.27 12.03
CA LEU A 296 11.01 -12.66 12.90
C LEU A 296 11.36 -13.57 14.09
N SER A 297 10.35 -14.15 14.74
CA SER A 297 10.54 -15.01 15.90
C SER A 297 11.00 -16.43 15.55
N SER A 298 10.97 -16.83 14.28
CA SER A 298 11.32 -18.20 13.84
C SER A 298 12.76 -18.59 14.19
N ALA A 299 13.73 -17.70 13.93
CA ALA A 299 15.13 -17.93 14.24
C ALA A 299 15.35 -18.02 15.75
N TRP A 300 14.82 -17.06 16.51
CA TRP A 300 14.94 -17.01 17.96
C TRP A 300 14.27 -18.20 18.67
N TRP A 301 13.10 -18.62 18.18
CA TRP A 301 12.35 -19.76 18.73
C TRP A 301 13.11 -21.08 18.56
N ASN A 302 13.76 -21.28 17.40
CA ASN A 302 14.59 -22.45 17.12
C ASN A 302 15.92 -22.41 17.89
N LEU A 303 16.54 -21.23 18.01
CA LEU A 303 17.77 -21.06 18.79
C LEU A 303 17.58 -21.44 20.27
N LYS A 304 16.45 -21.05 20.88
CA LYS A 304 16.09 -21.47 22.24
C LYS A 304 15.89 -22.98 22.39
N ARG A 305 15.64 -23.71 21.30
CA ARG A 305 15.37 -25.16 21.26
C ARG A 305 16.49 -25.95 20.59
N LEU A 306 17.70 -25.39 20.57
CA LEU A 306 18.82 -25.98 19.84
C LEU A 306 19.19 -27.39 20.34
N LYS A 307 19.07 -27.65 21.65
CA LYS A 307 19.33 -28.99 22.22
C LYS A 307 18.39 -30.06 21.65
N SER A 308 17.08 -29.78 21.64
CA SER A 308 16.07 -30.65 21.05
C SER A 308 16.30 -30.83 19.54
N LEU A 309 16.59 -29.73 18.83
CA LEU A 309 16.88 -29.74 17.40
C LEU A 309 18.11 -30.61 17.07
N ASN A 310 19.21 -30.45 17.80
CA ASN A 310 20.44 -31.21 17.58
C ASN A 310 20.28 -32.69 17.92
N SER A 311 19.52 -33.01 18.96
CA SER A 311 19.19 -34.41 19.29
C SER A 311 18.44 -35.08 18.15
N MET A 312 17.44 -34.42 17.57
CA MET A 312 16.71 -34.94 16.41
C MET A 312 17.62 -35.09 15.17
N ARG A 313 18.49 -34.11 14.93
CA ARG A 313 19.46 -34.18 13.82
C ARG A 313 20.45 -35.33 13.95
N GLY A 314 20.94 -35.60 15.15
CA GLY A 314 21.86 -36.72 15.41
C GLY A 314 21.22 -38.05 15.00
N ARG A 315 19.99 -38.29 15.43
CA ARG A 315 19.22 -39.52 15.14
C ARG A 315 18.97 -39.72 13.65
N ILE A 316 18.54 -38.66 12.96
CA ILE A 316 18.31 -38.75 11.51
C ILE A 316 19.63 -38.99 10.79
N ARG A 317 20.73 -38.35 11.22
CA ARG A 317 22.05 -38.52 10.59
C ARG A 317 22.56 -39.96 10.69
N GLU A 318 22.32 -40.63 11.81
CA GLU A 318 22.70 -42.03 12.03
C GLU A 318 21.94 -42.98 11.09
N ASN A 319 20.65 -42.70 10.87
CA ASN A 319 19.75 -43.53 10.05
C ASN A 319 19.49 -42.96 8.64
N HIS A 320 20.30 -42.01 8.19
CA HIS A 320 20.02 -41.26 6.96
C HIS A 320 20.27 -42.12 5.72
N ALA A 321 19.25 -42.29 4.89
CA ALA A 321 19.37 -42.97 3.61
C ALA A 321 19.95 -42.00 2.56
N VAL A 322 21.24 -42.20 2.21
CA VAL A 322 22.03 -41.32 1.30
C VAL A 322 21.42 -41.17 -0.11
N ASP A 323 20.55 -42.09 -0.52
CA ASP A 323 20.05 -42.20 -1.91
C ASP A 323 18.66 -41.58 -2.17
N THR A 324 18.07 -40.92 -1.17
CA THR A 324 16.66 -40.43 -1.24
C THR A 324 16.47 -39.15 -2.07
N ARG A 325 17.55 -38.47 -2.48
CA ARG A 325 17.46 -37.18 -3.20
C ARG A 325 17.13 -37.27 -4.69
N ASN A 326 17.04 -38.47 -5.28
CA ASN A 326 16.80 -38.67 -6.71
C ASN A 326 15.34 -38.99 -7.12
N ARG A 327 14.34 -38.83 -6.24
CA ARG A 327 12.91 -38.89 -6.63
C ARG A 327 12.41 -37.56 -7.22
N GLY A 328 12.94 -37.21 -8.39
CA GLY A 328 12.67 -35.95 -9.10
C GLY A 328 11.31 -35.84 -9.83
N SER A 329 10.21 -36.42 -9.34
CA SER A 329 8.92 -36.38 -10.07
C SER A 329 7.69 -35.93 -9.28
N LEU A 330 7.78 -35.72 -7.96
CA LEU A 330 6.62 -35.33 -7.15
C LEU A 330 6.66 -33.88 -6.65
N GLU A 331 7.75 -33.12 -6.84
CA GLU A 331 7.87 -31.77 -6.26
C GLU A 331 7.03 -30.71 -7.01
N SER A 332 6.03 -30.12 -6.33
CA SER A 332 5.34 -28.91 -6.82
C SER A 332 6.22 -27.67 -6.58
N GLN A 333 7.22 -27.47 -7.44
CA GLN A 333 8.21 -26.39 -7.30
C GLN A 333 7.63 -24.99 -7.56
N GLN A 334 6.51 -24.91 -8.28
CA GLN A 334 5.89 -23.62 -8.62
C GLN A 334 5.44 -22.89 -7.36
N HIS A 335 5.92 -21.65 -7.17
CA HIS A 335 5.57 -20.76 -6.07
C HIS A 335 5.99 -21.21 -4.66
N SER A 336 6.96 -22.13 -4.53
CA SER A 336 7.50 -22.56 -3.24
C SER A 336 7.98 -21.37 -2.39
N PHE A 337 8.76 -20.45 -2.98
CA PHE A 337 9.24 -19.25 -2.30
C PHE A 337 8.07 -18.38 -1.79
N ARG A 338 7.04 -18.20 -2.61
CA ARG A 338 5.85 -17.42 -2.25
C ARG A 338 5.05 -18.08 -1.13
N ARG A 339 4.88 -19.41 -1.14
CA ARG A 339 4.20 -20.14 -0.06
C ARG A 339 4.96 -20.00 1.25
N ALA A 340 6.28 -20.14 1.18
CA ALA A 340 7.17 -19.97 2.31
C ALA A 340 7.04 -18.54 2.88
N VAL A 341 7.00 -17.50 2.03
CA VAL A 341 6.81 -16.10 2.44
C VAL A 341 5.43 -15.84 3.06
N ILE A 342 4.35 -16.33 2.46
CA ILE A 342 2.97 -16.02 2.87
C ILE A 342 2.52 -16.86 4.08
N GLY A 343 3.21 -17.97 4.36
CA GLY A 343 2.89 -18.92 5.42
C GLY A 343 1.63 -19.74 5.17
N ARG A 344 1.08 -19.71 3.95
CA ARG A 344 -0.11 -20.48 3.55
C ARG A 344 0.05 -20.93 2.12
N ALA A 345 -0.47 -22.11 1.81
CA ALA A 345 -0.77 -22.48 0.42
C ALA A 345 -1.90 -21.55 -0.07
N PRO A 346 -1.72 -20.78 -1.16
CA PRO A 346 -2.83 -20.15 -1.85
C PRO A 346 -3.87 -21.22 -2.19
N SER A 347 -5.16 -20.89 -2.15
CA SER A 347 -6.20 -21.78 -2.67
C SER A 347 -5.86 -22.19 -4.11
N GLY A 348 -5.89 -23.51 -4.33
CA GLY A 348 -5.69 -24.18 -5.61
C GLY A 348 -4.28 -24.50 -6.07
N THR A 349 -3.31 -24.72 -5.19
CA THR A 349 -1.91 -25.00 -5.60
C THR A 349 -1.55 -26.47 -5.90
N GLY A 350 -2.50 -27.33 -6.21
CA GLY A 350 -2.23 -28.73 -6.59
C GLY A 350 -1.33 -28.86 -7.84
N PRO A 351 -0.55 -29.96 -7.97
CA PRO A 351 0.44 -30.16 -9.04
C PRO A 351 -0.15 -30.18 -10.47
N GLU A 352 -1.44 -30.47 -10.63
CA GLU A 352 -2.07 -30.63 -11.96
C GLU A 352 -3.08 -29.52 -12.32
N ALA A 353 -3.51 -28.69 -11.36
CA ALA A 353 -4.69 -27.84 -11.55
C ALA A 353 -4.41 -26.44 -12.17
N LEU A 354 -3.23 -25.85 -11.95
CA LEU A 354 -3.16 -24.39 -11.95
C LEU A 354 -2.72 -23.68 -13.22
N THR A 355 -1.81 -24.24 -14.00
CA THR A 355 -1.43 -23.57 -15.27
C THR A 355 -2.64 -23.51 -16.18
N ARG A 356 -3.46 -24.56 -16.28
CA ARG A 356 -4.69 -24.50 -17.10
C ARG A 356 -5.81 -23.68 -16.46
N ILE A 357 -6.11 -23.84 -15.16
CA ILE A 357 -7.28 -23.17 -14.54
C ILE A 357 -7.00 -21.70 -14.22
N ARG A 358 -5.81 -21.30 -13.75
CA ARG A 358 -5.51 -19.86 -13.61
C ARG A 358 -5.18 -19.19 -14.92
N PHE A 359 -4.58 -19.86 -15.90
CA PHE A 359 -4.47 -19.26 -17.24
C PHE A 359 -5.88 -19.10 -17.81
N HIS A 360 -6.78 -20.09 -17.71
CA HIS A 360 -8.19 -19.90 -18.11
C HIS A 360 -8.93 -18.85 -17.28
N GLN A 361 -8.73 -18.73 -15.97
CA GLN A 361 -9.38 -17.70 -15.15
C GLN A 361 -8.77 -16.31 -15.37
N LEU A 362 -7.46 -16.22 -15.60
CA LEU A 362 -6.75 -14.99 -15.92
C LEU A 362 -7.14 -14.54 -17.33
N TRP A 363 -7.16 -15.44 -18.33
CA TRP A 363 -7.68 -15.17 -19.67
C TRP A 363 -9.19 -14.95 -19.68
N ALA A 364 -9.99 -15.64 -18.87
CA ALA A 364 -11.43 -15.33 -18.75
C ALA A 364 -11.66 -13.99 -18.02
N ALA A 365 -10.76 -13.59 -17.11
CA ALA A 365 -10.79 -12.27 -16.49
C ALA A 365 -10.26 -11.17 -17.41
N LEU A 366 -9.25 -11.44 -18.24
CA LEU A 366 -8.61 -10.55 -19.23
C LEU A 366 -9.46 -10.40 -20.50
N LEU A 367 -10.06 -11.49 -21.00
CA LEU A 367 -10.98 -11.52 -22.15
C LEU A 367 -12.42 -11.25 -21.73
N GLY A 368 -12.70 -11.19 -20.43
CA GLY A 368 -13.95 -10.62 -19.94
C GLY A 368 -14.05 -9.13 -20.31
N PRO A 369 -15.26 -8.56 -20.40
CA PRO A 369 -15.45 -7.15 -20.80
C PRO A 369 -14.64 -6.15 -19.97
N GLY A 370 -14.44 -6.46 -18.68
CA GLY A 370 -13.62 -5.64 -17.79
C GLY A 370 -12.11 -5.80 -18.00
N GLY A 371 -11.63 -6.99 -18.35
CA GLY A 371 -10.23 -7.20 -18.66
C GLY A 371 -9.81 -6.54 -19.97
N ILE A 372 -10.70 -6.59 -20.97
CA ILE A 372 -10.49 -5.91 -22.25
C ILE A 372 -10.40 -4.40 -22.03
N ALA A 373 -11.29 -3.82 -21.21
CA ALA A 373 -11.22 -2.40 -20.87
C ALA A 373 -9.90 -2.02 -20.18
N LEU A 374 -9.40 -2.87 -19.27
CA LEU A 374 -8.09 -2.66 -18.61
C LEU A 374 -6.92 -2.75 -19.60
N LEU A 375 -6.94 -3.72 -20.52
CA LEU A 375 -5.90 -3.87 -21.56
C LEU A 375 -5.90 -2.68 -22.52
N VAL A 376 -7.06 -2.31 -23.05
CA VAL A 376 -7.21 -1.18 -23.98
C VAL A 376 -6.76 0.13 -23.31
N ALA A 377 -7.21 0.38 -22.08
CA ALA A 377 -6.76 1.55 -21.33
C ALA A 377 -5.25 1.50 -21.02
N GLY A 378 -4.71 0.32 -20.68
CA GLY A 378 -3.28 0.15 -20.46
C GLY A 378 -2.44 0.47 -21.71
N VAL A 379 -2.91 0.03 -22.89
CA VAL A 379 -2.28 0.35 -24.18
C VAL A 379 -2.38 1.85 -24.47
N ILE A 380 -3.56 2.46 -24.32
CA ILE A 380 -3.76 3.91 -24.56
C ILE A 380 -2.92 4.74 -23.61
N LEU A 381 -2.92 4.41 -22.31
CA LEU A 381 -2.16 5.13 -21.30
C LEU A 381 -0.66 4.96 -21.48
N GLY A 382 -0.20 3.73 -21.76
CA GLY A 382 1.21 3.44 -22.01
C GLY A 382 1.74 4.09 -23.28
N PHE A 383 0.97 4.01 -24.38
CA PHE A 383 1.31 4.64 -25.65
C PHE A 383 1.25 6.17 -25.56
N GLY A 384 0.24 6.71 -24.86
CA GLY A 384 0.03 8.13 -24.67
C GLY A 384 0.98 8.80 -23.69
N SER A 385 1.61 8.03 -22.80
CA SER A 385 2.62 8.53 -21.85
C SER A 385 4.05 8.16 -22.26
N ARG A 386 4.27 7.57 -23.45
CA ARG A 386 5.54 6.96 -23.83
C ARG A 386 6.73 7.92 -23.70
N HIS A 387 6.59 9.19 -24.10
CA HIS A 387 7.66 10.18 -24.02
C HIS A 387 7.90 10.60 -22.58
N LEU A 388 6.85 10.75 -21.78
CA LEU A 388 6.99 11.06 -20.34
C LEU A 388 7.74 9.95 -19.60
N LEU A 389 7.44 8.69 -19.92
CA LEU A 389 8.03 7.52 -19.28
C LEU A 389 9.47 7.23 -19.75
N SER A 390 9.86 7.67 -20.95
CA SER A 390 11.21 7.46 -21.51
C SER A 390 12.14 8.65 -21.34
N GLU A 391 11.64 9.88 -21.46
CA GLU A 391 12.43 11.12 -21.48
C GLU A 391 12.30 11.93 -20.17
N GLY A 392 11.32 11.62 -19.31
CA GLY A 392 11.04 12.35 -18.08
C GLY A 392 9.91 13.39 -18.22
N LEU A 393 9.57 14.04 -17.11
CA LEU A 393 8.60 15.15 -17.11
C LEU A 393 9.32 16.45 -17.48
N PRO A 394 8.77 17.26 -18.40
CA PRO A 394 9.28 18.61 -18.64
C PRO A 394 8.99 19.52 -17.43
N VAL A 395 9.92 20.45 -17.14
CA VAL A 395 9.81 21.36 -16.01
C VAL A 395 8.82 22.50 -16.30
N ILE A 396 7.56 22.29 -15.89
CA ILE A 396 6.43 23.17 -16.20
C ILE A 396 5.49 23.27 -15.00
N GLY A 397 5.01 24.49 -14.69
CA GLY A 397 4.08 24.72 -13.58
C GLY A 397 4.67 24.20 -12.27
N ARG A 398 3.98 23.27 -11.60
CA ARG A 398 4.46 22.61 -10.38
C ARG A 398 5.25 21.32 -10.62
N PHE A 399 5.38 20.85 -11.86
CA PHE A 399 6.32 19.78 -12.18
C PHE A 399 7.73 20.36 -12.20
N GLN A 400 8.31 20.51 -11.01
CA GLN A 400 9.71 20.88 -10.85
C GLN A 400 10.58 19.66 -10.62
N LEU A 401 11.88 19.82 -10.86
CA LEU A 401 12.87 18.79 -10.64
C LEU A 401 12.94 18.40 -9.16
N LEU A 402 13.30 17.14 -8.92
CA LEU A 402 13.74 16.71 -7.59
C LEU A 402 15.08 17.38 -7.22
N PRO A 403 15.35 17.61 -5.92
CA PRO A 403 16.66 18.06 -5.45
C PRO A 403 17.76 17.06 -5.83
N THR A 404 19.00 17.52 -5.89
CA THR A 404 20.16 16.68 -6.25
C THR A 404 20.35 15.47 -5.32
N ASP A 405 20.04 15.61 -4.02
CA ASP A 405 19.95 14.50 -3.07
C ASP A 405 18.47 14.32 -2.68
N PRO A 406 17.77 13.24 -3.10
CA PRO A 406 16.35 13.04 -2.78
C PRO A 406 16.04 13.05 -1.27
N LEU A 407 17.01 12.73 -0.41
CA LEU A 407 16.86 12.79 1.05
C LEU A 407 16.67 14.22 1.55
N ASP A 408 16.97 15.24 0.74
CA ASP A 408 16.72 16.63 1.07
C ASP A 408 15.22 16.94 1.22
N LEU A 409 14.33 16.17 0.58
CA LEU A 409 12.89 16.23 0.86
C LEU A 409 12.56 15.75 2.28
N PHE A 410 13.25 14.71 2.76
CA PHE A 410 13.12 14.26 4.14
C PHE A 410 13.77 15.24 5.12
N ARG A 411 14.93 15.80 4.79
CA ARG A 411 15.63 16.76 5.66
C ARG A 411 14.86 18.07 5.77
N SER A 412 14.34 18.62 4.68
CA SER A 412 13.49 19.83 4.73
C SER A 412 12.28 19.65 5.66
N TRP A 413 11.63 18.49 5.62
CA TRP A 413 10.59 18.11 6.57
C TRP A 413 11.13 17.96 8.01
N TRP A 414 12.20 17.19 8.20
CA TRP A 414 12.77 16.88 9.52
C TRP A 414 13.27 18.11 10.28
N TYR A 415 13.86 19.06 9.57
CA TYR A 415 14.34 20.33 10.09
C TYR A 415 13.25 21.42 10.07
N GLY A 416 12.20 21.24 9.28
CA GLY A 416 11.11 22.21 9.13
C GLY A 416 11.53 23.51 8.47
N TRP A 417 12.60 23.51 7.67
CA TRP A 417 13.17 24.69 7.02
C TRP A 417 13.44 24.45 5.54
N ARG A 418 13.23 25.48 4.72
CA ARG A 418 13.52 25.51 3.29
C ARG A 418 14.05 26.88 2.86
N SER A 419 14.84 26.91 1.79
CA SER A 419 15.42 28.10 1.19
C SER A 419 14.39 29.04 0.54
N THR A 420 13.21 28.52 0.16
CA THR A 420 12.13 29.27 -0.49
C THR A 420 11.92 30.65 0.13
N ALA A 421 11.72 31.65 -0.71
CA ALA A 421 11.75 33.07 -0.38
C ALA A 421 13.13 33.59 0.05
N THR A 422 13.36 33.68 1.36
CA THR A 422 14.70 34.00 1.89
C THR A 422 15.06 33.06 3.04
N GLY A 423 14.39 31.90 3.11
CA GLY A 423 14.39 31.01 4.26
C GLY A 423 13.07 31.07 5.05
N ILE A 424 12.40 29.94 5.21
CA ILE A 424 11.09 29.84 5.89
C ILE A 424 11.04 28.59 6.77
N GLU A 425 10.56 28.78 8.00
CA GLU A 425 10.24 27.69 8.95
C GLU A 425 8.74 27.36 8.94
N THR A 426 8.28 26.73 7.87
CA THR A 426 6.88 26.27 7.77
C THR A 426 6.86 24.76 7.64
N VAL A 427 5.95 24.10 8.37
CA VAL A 427 5.70 22.67 8.16
C VAL A 427 5.25 22.44 6.72
N GLY A 428 6.06 21.65 6.00
CA GLY A 428 5.83 21.19 4.64
C GLY A 428 4.93 19.95 4.58
N PRO A 429 4.58 19.48 3.37
CA PRO A 429 3.78 18.27 3.19
C PRO A 429 4.58 17.04 3.61
N ASP A 430 4.00 16.24 4.52
CA ASP A 430 4.59 14.97 4.97
C ASP A 430 4.87 14.00 3.81
N GLY A 431 4.08 14.07 2.74
CA GLY A 431 4.19 13.18 1.57
C GLY A 431 5.53 13.31 0.84
N LEU A 432 6.12 14.52 0.78
CA LEU A 432 7.43 14.73 0.17
C LEU A 432 8.55 14.05 0.95
N SER A 433 8.43 13.99 2.28
CA SER A 433 9.42 13.29 3.13
C SER A 433 9.44 11.78 2.84
N ALA A 434 8.26 11.18 2.67
CA ALA A 434 8.12 9.77 2.32
C ALA A 434 8.61 9.49 0.90
N LEU A 435 8.36 10.42 -0.03
CA LEU A 435 8.88 10.37 -1.40
C LEU A 435 10.42 10.38 -1.42
N GLY A 436 11.06 11.29 -0.69
CA GLY A 436 12.52 11.37 -0.63
C GLY A 436 13.18 10.10 -0.07
N VAL A 437 12.60 9.50 0.98
CA VAL A 437 13.07 8.21 1.53
C VAL A 437 12.85 7.07 0.55
N LEU A 438 11.71 7.05 -0.17
CA LEU A 438 11.40 6.02 -1.15
C LEU A 438 12.39 6.06 -2.32
N LEU A 439 12.64 7.24 -2.89
CA LEU A 439 13.57 7.43 -4.00
C LEU A 439 15.00 7.07 -3.61
N ALA A 440 15.44 7.46 -2.40
CA ALA A 440 16.77 7.10 -1.90
C ALA A 440 17.04 5.57 -1.77
N ILE A 441 15.99 4.75 -1.74
CA ILE A 441 16.10 3.28 -1.67
C ILE A 441 16.01 2.63 -3.05
N LEU A 442 15.29 3.25 -3.99
CA LEU A 442 15.03 2.67 -5.31
C LEU A 442 16.25 2.90 -6.23
N PRO A 443 16.72 1.86 -6.94
CA PRO A 443 17.73 2.06 -7.96
C PRO A 443 17.11 2.69 -9.21
N GLY A 444 17.76 3.69 -9.81
CA GLY A 444 17.33 4.30 -11.06
C GLY A 444 17.69 5.78 -11.14
N ASP A 445 17.20 6.42 -12.21
CA ASP A 445 17.19 7.87 -12.32
C ASP A 445 15.97 8.41 -11.56
N ASP A 446 16.23 9.25 -10.56
CA ASP A 446 15.20 9.82 -9.68
C ASP A 446 14.15 10.63 -10.45
N GLN A 447 14.56 11.36 -11.50
CA GLN A 447 13.64 12.18 -12.30
C GLN A 447 12.72 11.31 -13.15
N LEU A 448 13.23 10.19 -13.69
CA LEU A 448 12.41 9.20 -14.38
C LEU A 448 11.45 8.52 -13.39
N LEU A 449 11.91 8.11 -12.22
CA LEU A 449 11.04 7.53 -11.19
C LEU A 449 9.91 8.50 -10.81
N TRP A 450 10.23 9.79 -10.66
CA TRP A 450 9.24 10.83 -10.43
C TRP A 450 8.20 10.93 -11.56
N SER A 451 8.65 10.93 -12.82
CA SER A 451 7.74 10.88 -13.98
C SER A 451 6.79 9.69 -13.93
N TRP A 452 7.32 8.50 -13.66
CA TRP A 452 6.52 7.30 -13.52
C TRP A 452 5.48 7.41 -12.41
N MET A 453 5.83 8.05 -11.27
CA MET A 453 4.91 8.27 -10.16
C MET A 453 3.78 9.22 -10.51
N VAL A 454 4.07 10.34 -11.19
CA VAL A 454 3.05 11.31 -11.64
C VAL A 454 2.11 10.68 -12.66
N VAL A 455 2.64 9.97 -13.67
CA VAL A 455 1.83 9.26 -14.67
C VAL A 455 1.00 8.15 -14.04
N ALA A 456 1.53 7.45 -13.02
CA ALA A 456 0.81 6.40 -12.31
C ALA A 456 -0.40 6.90 -11.51
N ALA A 457 -0.52 8.20 -11.23
CA ALA A 457 -1.68 8.78 -10.54
C ALA A 457 -3.00 8.45 -11.27
N ILE A 458 -3.01 8.50 -12.61
CA ILE A 458 -4.18 8.22 -13.44
C ILE A 458 -4.68 6.77 -13.28
N PRO A 459 -3.88 5.73 -13.54
CA PRO A 459 -4.31 4.36 -13.34
C PRO A 459 -4.58 4.01 -11.86
N ILE A 460 -3.88 4.62 -10.90
CA ILE A 460 -4.16 4.41 -9.46
C ILE A 460 -5.59 4.85 -9.11
N GLY A 461 -6.02 6.02 -9.60
CA GLY A 461 -7.39 6.51 -9.43
C GLY A 461 -8.42 5.59 -10.09
N ALA A 462 -8.17 5.19 -11.34
CA ALA A 462 -9.07 4.31 -12.08
C ALA A 462 -9.19 2.91 -11.44
N ILE A 463 -8.09 2.35 -10.91
CA ILE A 463 -8.11 1.12 -10.11
C ILE A 463 -8.90 1.32 -8.81
N GLY A 464 -8.80 2.51 -8.20
CA GLY A 464 -9.61 2.91 -7.05
C GLY A 464 -11.10 2.84 -7.36
N VAL A 465 -11.54 3.42 -8.49
CA VAL A 465 -12.92 3.32 -8.99
C VAL A 465 -13.32 1.87 -9.23
N TRP A 466 -12.48 1.09 -9.91
CA TRP A 466 -12.73 -0.34 -10.13
C TRP A 466 -12.97 -1.10 -8.82
N ARG A 467 -12.19 -0.78 -7.78
CA ARG A 467 -12.33 -1.36 -6.43
C ARG A 467 -13.56 -0.82 -5.69
N LEU A 468 -13.95 0.43 -5.91
CA LEU A 468 -15.15 1.06 -5.39
C LEU A 468 -16.42 0.39 -5.94
N VAL A 469 -16.49 0.14 -7.24
CA VAL A 469 -17.72 -0.38 -7.87
C VAL A 469 -17.79 -1.91 -7.93
N ARG A 470 -16.72 -2.61 -7.56
CA ARG A 470 -16.67 -4.08 -7.48
C ARG A 470 -17.88 -4.74 -6.79
N PRO A 471 -18.43 -4.22 -5.68
CA PRO A 471 -19.56 -4.84 -4.99
C PRO A 471 -20.91 -4.62 -5.68
N ILE A 472 -21.02 -3.66 -6.61
CA ILE A 472 -22.29 -3.23 -7.21
C ILE A 472 -22.77 -4.18 -8.30
N GLY A 473 -21.86 -4.71 -9.12
CA GLY A 473 -22.23 -5.50 -10.29
C GLY A 473 -21.10 -6.34 -10.89
N GLY A 474 -21.39 -6.99 -12.02
CA GLY A 474 -20.47 -7.86 -12.75
C GLY A 474 -19.31 -7.14 -13.45
N GLY A 475 -18.52 -7.88 -14.24
CA GLY A 475 -17.36 -7.33 -14.95
C GLY A 475 -17.68 -6.13 -15.87
N ARG A 476 -18.88 -6.07 -16.46
CA ARG A 476 -19.33 -4.97 -17.33
C ARG A 476 -19.55 -3.66 -16.58
N SER A 477 -20.17 -3.70 -15.39
CA SER A 477 -20.39 -2.51 -14.55
C SER A 477 -19.05 -1.89 -14.14
N ARG A 478 -18.07 -2.74 -13.78
CA ARG A 478 -16.71 -2.31 -13.49
C ARG A 478 -16.01 -1.68 -14.70
N ALA A 479 -16.16 -2.29 -15.88
CA ALA A 479 -15.58 -1.79 -17.13
C ALA A 479 -16.12 -0.38 -17.47
N VAL A 480 -17.44 -0.20 -17.41
CA VAL A 480 -18.08 1.10 -17.71
C VAL A 480 -17.61 2.17 -16.75
N ALA A 481 -17.62 1.92 -15.43
CA ALA A 481 -17.16 2.89 -14.44
C ALA A 481 -15.71 3.30 -14.65
N PHE A 482 -14.84 2.32 -14.93
CA PHE A 482 -13.43 2.52 -15.19
C PHE A 482 -13.18 3.35 -16.45
N LEU A 483 -13.88 3.05 -17.55
CA LEU A 483 -13.77 3.80 -18.80
C LEU A 483 -14.36 5.22 -18.68
N VAL A 484 -15.50 5.39 -18.00
CA VAL A 484 -16.09 6.71 -17.73
C VAL A 484 -15.10 7.57 -16.94
N TYR A 485 -14.47 7.02 -15.90
CA TYR A 485 -13.49 7.75 -15.12
C TYR A 485 -12.30 8.19 -15.98
N LEU A 486 -11.70 7.29 -16.76
CA LEU A 486 -10.59 7.62 -17.67
C LEU A 486 -10.99 8.52 -18.85
N SER A 487 -12.27 8.65 -19.15
CA SER A 487 -12.76 9.53 -20.23
C SER A 487 -13.00 10.97 -19.77
N ILE A 488 -12.71 11.29 -18.51
CA ILE A 488 -12.83 12.63 -17.96
C ILE A 488 -11.52 13.39 -18.23
N PRO A 489 -11.56 14.65 -18.72
CA PRO A 489 -10.37 15.38 -19.16
C PRO A 489 -9.47 15.88 -18.02
N LEU A 490 -10.00 15.99 -16.79
CA LEU A 490 -9.33 16.56 -15.60
C LEU A 490 -7.86 16.13 -15.38
N PRO A 491 -7.49 14.83 -15.33
CA PRO A 491 -6.10 14.47 -15.10
C PRO A 491 -5.17 14.86 -16.27
N TYR A 492 -5.72 14.98 -17.49
CA TYR A 492 -4.95 15.34 -18.67
C TYR A 492 -4.74 16.85 -18.76
N ASP A 493 -5.74 17.65 -18.40
CA ASP A 493 -5.57 19.10 -18.19
C ASP A 493 -4.53 19.38 -17.09
N ALA A 494 -4.63 18.67 -15.95
CA ALA A 494 -3.65 18.79 -14.87
C ALA A 494 -2.22 18.41 -15.30
N LEU A 495 -2.05 17.37 -16.14
CA LEU A 495 -0.74 17.04 -16.72
C LEU A 495 -0.22 18.14 -17.64
N LYS A 496 -1.08 18.63 -18.54
CA LYS A 496 -0.73 19.67 -19.53
C LYS A 496 -0.30 20.97 -18.87
N GLU A 497 -0.91 21.33 -17.74
CA GLU A 497 -0.60 22.55 -16.98
C GLU A 497 0.44 22.37 -15.87
N GLY A 498 0.91 21.14 -15.63
CA GLY A 498 1.90 20.87 -14.57
C GLY A 498 1.33 20.95 -13.16
N ARG A 499 0.05 20.60 -12.95
CA ARG A 499 -0.64 20.66 -11.65
C ARG A 499 -0.58 19.32 -10.92
N LEU A 500 0.13 19.26 -9.78
CA LEU A 500 0.29 18.02 -8.99
C LEU A 500 -0.90 17.70 -8.08
N THR A 501 -1.50 18.73 -7.49
CA THR A 501 -2.59 18.59 -6.50
C THR A 501 -3.79 17.82 -7.06
N PRO A 502 -4.32 18.13 -8.26
CA PRO A 502 -5.49 17.45 -8.79
C PRO A 502 -5.19 16.00 -9.14
N LEU A 503 -3.97 15.70 -9.61
CA LEU A 503 -3.54 14.33 -9.91
C LEU A 503 -3.49 13.46 -8.64
N ALA A 504 -2.95 13.99 -7.53
CA ALA A 504 -2.94 13.30 -6.25
C ALA A 504 -4.37 13.02 -5.74
N ILE A 505 -5.26 14.01 -5.84
CA ILE A 505 -6.67 13.87 -5.45
C ILE A 505 -7.38 12.87 -6.36
N TYR A 506 -7.17 12.93 -7.68
CA TYR A 506 -7.70 11.99 -8.67
C TYR A 506 -7.24 10.56 -8.41
N ALA A 507 -6.01 10.37 -7.92
CA ALA A 507 -5.49 9.06 -7.56
C ALA A 507 -6.12 8.50 -6.28
N LEU A 508 -6.31 9.32 -5.24
CA LEU A 508 -6.64 8.88 -3.88
C LEU A 508 -8.14 8.93 -3.54
N LEU A 509 -8.90 9.88 -4.10
CA LEU A 509 -10.30 10.11 -3.75
C LEU A 509 -11.21 8.89 -3.98
N PRO A 510 -11.09 8.10 -5.07
CA PRO A 510 -11.89 6.89 -5.26
C PRO A 510 -11.69 5.85 -4.14
N TRP A 511 -10.48 5.76 -3.59
CA TRP A 511 -10.17 4.84 -2.49
C TRP A 511 -10.79 5.32 -1.18
N LEU A 512 -10.80 6.63 -0.94
CA LEU A 512 -11.48 7.24 0.20
C LEU A 512 -13.00 7.01 0.11
N ALA A 513 -13.59 7.29 -1.06
CA ALA A 513 -15.01 7.06 -1.31
C ALA A 513 -15.40 5.60 -1.03
N LYS A 514 -14.55 4.66 -1.43
CA LYS A 514 -14.75 3.23 -1.12
C LYS A 514 -14.72 2.96 0.38
N GLN A 515 -13.74 3.50 1.11
CA GLN A 515 -13.64 3.26 2.55
C GLN A 515 -14.81 3.88 3.31
N MET A 516 -15.27 5.08 2.89
CA MET A 516 -16.48 5.69 3.44
C MET A 516 -17.75 4.87 3.14
N ALA A 517 -17.86 4.29 1.93
CA ALA A 517 -18.97 3.40 1.60
C ALA A 517 -18.95 2.10 2.45
N VAL A 518 -17.78 1.51 2.65
CA VAL A 518 -17.59 0.32 3.50
C VAL A 518 -17.86 0.64 4.97
N SER A 519 -17.41 1.79 5.48
CA SER A 519 -17.63 2.19 6.86
C SER A 519 -19.11 2.48 7.16
N GLN A 520 -19.85 2.99 6.17
CA GLN A 520 -21.31 3.11 6.23
C GLN A 520 -21.98 1.74 6.38
N GLY A 521 -21.43 0.69 5.75
CA GLY A 521 -21.81 -0.71 5.95
C GLY A 521 -23.14 -1.12 5.31
N VAL A 522 -23.71 -0.29 4.44
CA VAL A 522 -24.98 -0.57 3.74
C VAL A 522 -24.72 -1.42 2.50
N SER A 523 -25.54 -2.45 2.27
CA SER A 523 -25.46 -3.32 1.09
C SER A 523 -25.44 -2.50 -0.21
N PRO A 524 -24.51 -2.76 -1.14
CA PRO A 524 -23.60 -3.93 -1.21
C PRO A 524 -22.25 -3.78 -0.48
N TYR A 525 -22.02 -2.68 0.24
CA TYR A 525 -20.75 -2.40 0.92
C TYR A 525 -20.65 -2.96 2.35
N GLY A 526 -21.72 -3.59 2.84
CA GLY A 526 -21.77 -4.35 4.09
C GLY A 526 -23.09 -5.11 4.24
N SER A 527 -23.31 -5.70 5.42
CA SER A 527 -24.47 -6.53 5.76
C SER A 527 -25.77 -5.76 6.04
N ILE A 528 -25.71 -4.43 6.19
CA ILE A 528 -26.89 -3.64 6.57
C ILE A 528 -27.83 -3.53 5.36
N GLY A 529 -29.03 -4.12 5.45
CA GLY A 529 -30.04 -4.09 4.38
C GLY A 529 -29.84 -5.13 3.27
N GLY A 530 -28.93 -6.10 3.44
CA GLY A 530 -28.72 -7.21 2.50
C GLY A 530 -27.34 -7.85 2.64
N GLN A 531 -27.07 -8.88 1.82
CA GLN A 531 -25.74 -9.50 1.80
C GLN A 531 -24.67 -8.56 1.22
N PRO A 532 -23.42 -8.62 1.71
CA PRO A 532 -22.31 -7.87 1.16
C PRO A 532 -21.95 -8.36 -0.24
N GLY A 533 -21.57 -7.43 -1.12
CA GLY A 533 -21.14 -7.73 -2.48
C GLY A 533 -19.73 -8.33 -2.55
N PRO A 534 -19.32 -8.83 -3.72
CA PRO A 534 -18.05 -9.54 -3.88
C PRO A 534 -16.84 -8.65 -3.56
N GLY A 535 -15.91 -9.19 -2.77
CA GLY A 535 -14.66 -8.51 -2.42
C GLY A 535 -14.76 -7.51 -1.26
N ILE A 536 -15.91 -7.42 -0.61
CA ILE A 536 -16.08 -6.74 0.68
C ILE A 536 -15.79 -7.74 1.81
N LYS A 537 -15.03 -7.29 2.81
CA LYS A 537 -14.80 -8.00 4.06
C LYS A 537 -15.37 -7.15 5.17
N GLU A 538 -16.29 -7.70 5.96
CA GLU A 538 -16.87 -6.99 7.08
C GLU A 538 -15.83 -6.79 8.17
N ARG A 539 -15.83 -5.61 8.77
CA ARG A 539 -14.86 -5.17 9.76
C ARG A 539 -15.55 -4.50 10.93
N THR A 540 -14.83 -4.41 12.05
CA THR A 540 -15.29 -3.58 13.17
C THR A 540 -15.32 -2.12 12.74
N GLN A 541 -16.26 -1.35 13.30
CA GLN A 541 -16.38 0.07 13.02
C GLN A 541 -15.11 0.86 13.35
N LEU A 542 -14.40 0.46 14.41
CA LEU A 542 -13.12 1.06 14.79
C LEU A 542 -12.06 0.80 13.71
N THR A 543 -11.98 -0.42 13.18
CA THR A 543 -11.07 -0.74 12.07
C THR A 543 -11.37 0.09 10.82
N ASP A 544 -12.64 0.23 10.44
CA ASP A 544 -13.01 0.98 9.24
C ASP A 544 -12.75 2.49 9.42
N GLY A 545 -13.02 3.05 10.60
CA GLY A 545 -12.70 4.44 10.90
C GLY A 545 -11.20 4.72 10.94
N LEU A 546 -10.39 3.80 11.50
CA LEU A 546 -8.93 3.92 11.47
C LEU A 546 -8.36 3.84 10.04
N LEU A 547 -8.87 2.94 9.20
CA LEU A 547 -8.42 2.82 7.82
C LEU A 547 -8.87 4.00 6.94
N THR A 548 -10.06 4.52 7.18
CA THR A 548 -10.52 5.75 6.54
C THR A 548 -9.64 6.93 6.98
N GLY A 549 -9.27 6.98 8.27
CA GLY A 549 -8.37 7.99 8.84
C GLY A 549 -6.96 7.95 8.28
N LEU A 550 -6.37 6.75 8.15
CA LEU A 550 -5.06 6.57 7.52
C LEU A 550 -5.04 7.02 6.05
N LEU A 551 -6.12 6.75 5.31
CA LEU A 551 -6.22 7.16 3.91
C LEU A 551 -6.48 8.66 3.76
N LEU A 552 -7.29 9.25 4.65
CA LEU A 552 -7.48 10.69 4.74
C LEU A 552 -6.16 11.39 5.08
N ALA A 553 -5.41 10.85 6.05
CA ALA A 553 -4.08 11.36 6.42
C ALA A 553 -3.09 11.27 5.25
N LEU A 554 -3.12 10.17 4.48
CA LEU A 554 -2.29 10.04 3.27
C LEU A 554 -2.63 11.10 2.22
N GLY A 555 -3.92 11.39 1.99
CA GLY A 555 -4.32 12.46 1.08
C GLY A 555 -3.84 13.84 1.53
N ILE A 556 -4.04 14.17 2.81
CA ILE A 556 -3.57 15.44 3.42
C ILE A 556 -2.04 15.55 3.41
N ALA A 557 -1.32 14.42 3.50
CA ALA A 557 0.14 14.39 3.45
C ALA A 557 0.69 14.87 2.10
N PHE A 558 -0.01 14.62 0.99
CA PHE A 558 0.35 15.21 -0.30
C PHE A 558 -0.09 16.66 -0.40
N ASP A 559 -1.36 16.93 -0.08
CA ASP A 559 -1.92 18.29 -0.07
C ASP A 559 -3.14 18.40 0.87
N PRO A 560 -3.14 19.31 1.88
CA PRO A 560 -4.25 19.59 2.77
C PRO A 560 -5.56 19.94 2.06
N VAL A 561 -5.47 20.47 0.82
CA VAL A 561 -6.65 20.74 -0.02
C VAL A 561 -7.48 19.48 -0.23
N PHE A 562 -6.90 18.27 -0.13
CA PHE A 562 -7.59 16.97 -0.18
C PHE A 562 -8.78 16.87 0.81
N LEU A 563 -8.78 17.62 1.91
CA LEU A 563 -9.89 17.64 2.86
C LEU A 563 -11.19 18.14 2.23
N ILE A 564 -11.13 19.09 1.29
CA ILE A 564 -12.32 19.67 0.62
C ILE A 564 -13.08 18.60 -0.18
N PRO A 565 -12.49 17.90 -1.16
CA PRO A 565 -13.17 16.83 -1.88
C PRO A 565 -13.55 15.65 -0.98
N ALA A 566 -12.78 15.35 0.08
CA ALA A 566 -13.15 14.34 1.07
C ALA A 566 -14.47 14.68 1.79
N VAL A 567 -14.64 15.94 2.21
CA VAL A 567 -15.88 16.44 2.80
C VAL A 567 -17.03 16.40 1.79
N THR A 568 -16.79 16.71 0.52
CA THR A 568 -17.79 16.59 -0.55
C THR A 568 -18.32 15.17 -0.71
N ILE A 569 -17.44 14.16 -0.70
CA ILE A 569 -17.85 12.74 -0.74
C ILE A 569 -18.67 12.38 0.51
N PHE A 570 -18.20 12.79 1.71
CA PHE A 570 -18.94 12.55 2.95
C PHE A 570 -20.33 13.19 2.92
N ALA A 571 -20.44 14.45 2.52
CA ALA A 571 -21.69 15.18 2.42
C ALA A 571 -22.65 14.52 1.42
N GLY A 572 -22.17 14.11 0.25
CA GLY A 572 -22.97 13.39 -0.75
C GLY A 572 -23.51 12.06 -0.23
N LEU A 573 -22.69 11.28 0.50
CA LEU A 573 -23.13 10.03 1.13
C LEU A 573 -24.11 10.27 2.29
N PHE A 574 -23.87 11.31 3.10
CA PHE A 574 -24.69 11.65 4.26
C PHE A 574 -26.07 12.15 3.84
N VAL A 575 -26.12 13.21 3.04
CA VAL A 575 -27.37 13.77 2.51
C VAL A 575 -28.06 12.76 1.60
N GLY A 576 -27.29 11.99 0.82
CA GLY A 576 -27.84 10.98 -0.09
C GLY A 576 -28.56 9.87 0.65
N SER A 577 -28.06 9.47 1.82
CA SER A 577 -28.74 8.52 2.70
C SER A 577 -29.99 9.10 3.37
N LEU A 578 -29.99 10.39 3.71
CA LEU A 578 -31.20 11.06 4.23
C LEU A 578 -32.31 11.09 3.17
N LEU A 579 -31.97 11.41 1.92
CA LEU A 579 -32.92 11.47 0.80
C LEU A 579 -33.32 10.10 0.26
N SER A 580 -32.52 9.05 0.46
CA SER A 580 -32.86 7.70 0.01
C SER A 580 -33.94 7.03 0.85
N GLY A 581 -34.52 7.70 1.84
CA GLY A 581 -35.61 7.19 2.69
C GLY A 581 -35.17 6.15 3.73
N THR A 582 -33.87 5.96 3.93
CA THR A 582 -33.33 4.99 4.92
C THR A 582 -32.19 5.62 5.71
N THR A 583 -32.33 5.71 7.03
CA THR A 583 -31.28 6.23 7.93
C THR A 583 -30.20 5.18 8.28
N SER A 584 -30.26 4.01 7.64
CA SER A 584 -29.35 2.90 7.88
C SER A 584 -27.90 3.29 7.58
N GLY A 585 -27.00 2.98 8.51
CA GLY A 585 -25.57 3.25 8.36
C GLY A 585 -25.13 4.71 8.57
N ILE A 586 -26.04 5.69 8.70
CA ILE A 586 -25.67 7.12 8.88
C ILE A 586 -24.83 7.32 10.15
N SER A 587 -25.26 6.74 11.29
CA SER A 587 -24.50 6.82 12.55
C SER A 587 -23.10 6.19 12.43
N ARG A 588 -22.98 5.09 11.65
CA ARG A 588 -21.69 4.44 11.41
C ARG A 588 -20.77 5.31 10.59
N LEU A 589 -21.29 5.88 9.50
CA LEU A 589 -20.58 6.82 8.64
C LEU A 589 -20.09 8.04 9.44
N LEU A 590 -20.96 8.67 10.24
CA LEU A 590 -20.61 9.85 11.04
C LEU A 590 -19.49 9.54 12.04
N LYS A 591 -19.65 8.48 12.84
CA LYS A 591 -18.62 8.05 13.82
C LYS A 591 -17.30 7.69 13.15
N SER A 592 -17.36 6.99 12.00
CA SER A 592 -16.16 6.64 11.22
C SER A 592 -15.47 7.88 10.67
N PHE A 593 -16.24 8.87 10.21
CA PHE A 593 -15.71 10.13 9.68
C PHE A 593 -15.07 10.97 10.78
N CYS A 594 -15.72 11.13 11.94
CA CYS A 594 -15.13 11.79 13.10
C CYS A 594 -13.84 11.10 13.57
N LEU A 595 -13.83 9.76 13.62
CA LEU A 595 -12.62 9.00 13.93
C LEU A 595 -11.53 9.23 12.88
N SER A 596 -11.90 9.30 11.59
CA SER A 596 -10.95 9.55 10.51
C SER A 596 -10.28 10.92 10.59
N ILE A 597 -11.05 11.96 10.95
CA ILE A 597 -10.55 13.32 11.17
C ILE A 597 -9.60 13.33 12.38
N CYS A 598 -9.97 12.66 13.47
CA CYS A 598 -9.12 12.54 14.66
C CYS A 598 -7.77 11.87 14.33
N VAL A 599 -7.80 10.75 13.60
CA VAL A 599 -6.58 10.06 13.14
C VAL A 599 -5.75 10.96 12.24
N ALA A 600 -6.36 11.61 11.24
CA ALA A 600 -5.64 12.51 10.35
C ALA A 600 -4.99 13.69 11.12
N SER A 601 -5.70 14.26 12.10
CA SER A 601 -5.19 15.35 12.94
C SER A 601 -4.01 14.91 13.81
N LEU A 602 -4.04 13.68 14.33
CA LEU A 602 -2.92 13.10 15.09
C LEU A 602 -1.69 12.84 14.21
N LEU A 603 -1.90 12.38 12.98
CA LEU A 603 -0.81 12.11 12.04
C LEU A 603 -0.21 13.37 11.43
N HIS A 604 -0.99 14.46 11.37
CA HIS A 604 -0.56 15.79 10.94
C HIS A 604 -0.33 16.75 12.13
N PHE A 605 0.12 16.20 13.27
CA PHE A 605 0.24 16.97 14.50
C PHE A 605 1.05 18.28 14.37
N PRO A 606 2.22 18.33 13.69
CA PRO A 606 2.95 19.58 13.52
C PRO A 606 2.15 20.66 12.77
N LEU A 607 1.39 20.26 11.73
CA LEU A 607 0.52 21.16 10.98
C LEU A 607 -0.61 21.72 11.86
N ILE A 608 -1.21 20.88 12.71
CA ILE A 608 -2.26 21.31 13.65
C ILE A 608 -1.71 22.31 14.66
N VAL A 609 -0.48 22.09 15.17
CA VAL A 609 0.19 23.05 16.06
C VAL A 609 0.37 24.40 15.35
N ASP A 610 0.90 24.40 14.11
CA ASP A 610 1.11 25.64 13.35
C ASP A 610 -0.20 26.42 13.11
N LEU A 611 -1.30 25.72 12.80
CA LEU A 611 -2.63 26.32 12.64
C LEU A 611 -3.13 26.94 13.95
N LEU A 612 -2.91 26.28 15.09
CA LEU A 612 -3.30 26.77 16.41
C LEU A 612 -2.43 27.94 16.89
N THR A 613 -1.17 28.02 16.45
CA THR A 613 -0.22 29.07 16.85
C THR A 613 -0.26 30.32 15.97
N GLY A 614 -1.15 30.39 14.98
CA GLY A 614 -1.41 31.62 14.23
C GLY A 614 -1.43 31.49 12.70
N ARG A 615 -1.15 30.32 12.13
CA ARG A 615 -1.20 30.12 10.66
C ARG A 615 -2.66 30.10 10.18
N PRO A 616 -3.16 31.07 9.38
CA PRO A 616 -4.48 30.98 8.77
C PRO A 616 -4.63 29.76 7.86
N ALA A 617 -5.78 29.09 7.94
CA ALA A 617 -6.11 27.91 7.13
C ALA A 617 -6.09 28.20 5.62
N SER A 618 -6.42 29.43 5.21
CA SER A 618 -6.35 29.84 3.80
C SER A 618 -4.93 29.83 3.21
N SER A 619 -3.89 29.84 4.06
CA SER A 619 -2.49 29.72 3.61
C SER A 619 -2.08 28.32 3.19
N LEU A 620 -2.91 27.30 3.47
CA LEU A 620 -2.70 25.92 3.01
C LEU A 620 -3.11 25.74 1.55
N ILE A 621 -3.93 26.65 1.03
CA ILE A 621 -4.37 26.64 -0.36
C ILE A 621 -3.34 27.44 -1.18
N GLY A 622 -2.91 26.85 -2.30
CA GLY A 622 -2.11 27.54 -3.31
C GLY A 622 -2.80 28.83 -3.77
N PHE A 623 -2.01 29.81 -4.19
CA PHE A 623 -2.60 31.00 -4.80
C PHE A 623 -2.84 30.72 -6.28
N GLU A 624 -4.11 30.60 -6.66
CA GLU A 624 -4.54 30.55 -8.06
C GLU A 624 -5.57 31.65 -8.33
N VAL A 625 -5.49 32.24 -9.53
CA VAL A 625 -6.40 33.28 -9.98
C VAL A 625 -7.59 32.61 -10.67
N TRP A 626 -8.64 32.31 -9.90
CA TRP A 626 -9.93 31.90 -10.46
C TRP A 626 -10.78 33.15 -10.71
N LYS A 627 -10.86 33.59 -11.97
CA LYS A 627 -11.68 34.75 -12.34
C LYS A 627 -13.16 34.41 -12.24
N LYS A 628 -13.95 35.31 -11.66
CA LYS A 628 -15.40 35.14 -11.54
C LYS A 628 -16.03 34.89 -12.92
N GLY A 629 -16.75 33.77 -13.05
CA GLY A 629 -17.41 33.36 -14.29
C GLY A 629 -16.45 32.89 -15.39
N SER A 630 -15.24 32.44 -15.05
CA SER A 630 -14.28 31.89 -16.02
C SER A 630 -14.85 30.68 -16.76
N LEU A 631 -15.53 29.79 -16.04
CA LEU A 631 -16.11 28.56 -16.60
C LEU A 631 -17.52 28.78 -17.16
N GLY A 632 -18.33 29.54 -16.42
CA GLY A 632 -19.77 29.68 -16.68
C GLY A 632 -20.53 28.34 -16.64
N PRO A 633 -21.85 28.33 -16.90
CA PRO A 633 -22.65 27.11 -16.82
C PRO A 633 -22.21 26.01 -17.79
N SER A 634 -21.83 26.39 -19.02
CA SER A 634 -21.39 25.45 -20.05
C SER A 634 -20.05 24.80 -19.73
N GLY A 635 -19.08 25.56 -19.18
CA GLY A 635 -17.79 25.01 -18.77
C GLY A 635 -17.94 24.06 -17.59
N ILE A 636 -18.80 24.40 -16.61
CA ILE A 636 -19.08 23.54 -15.46
C ILE A 636 -19.63 22.17 -15.89
N PHE A 637 -20.64 22.11 -16.77
CA PHE A 637 -21.21 20.82 -17.21
C PHE A 637 -20.31 20.03 -18.16
N ASN A 638 -19.37 20.69 -18.83
CA ASN A 638 -18.35 20.02 -19.67
C ASN A 638 -17.08 19.65 -18.91
N LEU A 639 -16.96 20.02 -17.62
CA LEU A 639 -15.74 19.83 -16.84
C LEU A 639 -14.53 20.46 -17.57
N ASP A 640 -14.75 21.65 -18.13
CA ASP A 640 -13.83 22.36 -19.01
C ASP A 640 -12.84 23.20 -18.20
N THR A 641 -11.86 22.54 -17.59
CA THR A 641 -10.85 23.19 -16.73
C THR A 641 -9.61 23.67 -17.49
N GLY A 642 -9.51 23.33 -18.78
CA GLY A 642 -8.32 23.61 -19.58
C GLY A 642 -8.51 23.24 -21.05
N ASN A 643 -7.48 23.55 -21.85
CA ASN A 643 -7.53 23.39 -23.30
C ASN A 643 -7.23 21.96 -23.79
N PHE A 644 -7.17 20.94 -22.92
CA PHE A 644 -6.97 19.56 -23.39
C PHE A 644 -8.16 19.07 -24.22
N SER A 645 -9.36 19.46 -23.81
CA SER A 645 -10.61 19.12 -24.48
C SER A 645 -11.34 20.40 -24.89
N ASN A 646 -11.14 20.87 -26.13
CA ASN A 646 -12.04 21.85 -26.77
C ASN A 646 -13.42 21.24 -27.10
N SER A 647 -13.83 20.16 -26.42
CA SER A 647 -14.93 19.31 -26.83
C SER A 647 -16.19 19.57 -26.00
N SER A 648 -17.26 20.03 -26.65
CA SER A 648 -18.58 20.28 -26.03
C SER A 648 -19.35 18.98 -25.73
N PHE A 649 -18.67 17.86 -25.44
CA PHE A 649 -19.28 16.53 -25.40
C PHE A 649 -19.11 15.80 -24.05
N THR A 650 -18.29 16.28 -23.11
CA THR A 650 -18.12 15.64 -21.80
C THR A 650 -19.42 15.59 -21.00
N TRP A 651 -20.30 16.59 -21.17
CA TRP A 651 -21.64 16.60 -20.55
C TRP A 651 -22.47 15.35 -20.91
N SER A 652 -22.18 14.66 -22.02
CA SER A 652 -22.87 13.43 -22.41
C SER A 652 -22.69 12.30 -21.39
N LEU A 653 -21.62 12.33 -20.57
CA LEU A 653 -21.43 11.40 -19.46
C LEU A 653 -22.52 11.54 -18.38
N LEU A 654 -23.11 12.73 -18.22
CA LEU A 654 -24.26 12.93 -17.33
C LEU A 654 -25.47 12.13 -17.80
N ILE A 655 -25.67 11.97 -19.12
CA ILE A 655 -26.75 11.14 -19.68
C ILE A 655 -26.60 9.69 -19.20
N VAL A 656 -25.36 9.18 -19.18
CA VAL A 656 -25.05 7.83 -18.67
C VAL A 656 -25.38 7.72 -17.18
N ALA A 657 -25.03 8.76 -16.40
CA ALA A 657 -25.35 8.81 -14.98
C ALA A 657 -26.86 8.91 -14.70
N VAL A 658 -27.66 9.57 -15.56
CA VAL A 658 -29.13 9.68 -15.40
C VAL A 658 -29.78 8.30 -15.45
N PHE A 659 -29.27 7.38 -16.28
CA PHE A 659 -29.79 6.01 -16.33
C PHE A 659 -29.67 5.26 -15.00
N ALA A 660 -28.78 5.67 -14.09
CA ALA A 660 -28.69 5.10 -12.75
C ALA A 660 -29.97 5.30 -11.92
N LEU A 661 -30.63 6.45 -12.10
CA LEU A 661 -31.89 6.78 -11.43
C LEU A 661 -33.10 6.13 -12.13
N LEU A 662 -33.04 5.98 -13.45
CA LEU A 662 -34.15 5.42 -14.25
C LEU A 662 -34.23 3.90 -14.20
N VAL A 663 -33.08 3.21 -14.17
CA VAL A 663 -32.99 1.75 -14.27
C VAL A 663 -32.73 1.09 -12.90
N GLY A 664 -32.33 1.87 -11.90
CA GLY A 664 -32.07 1.36 -10.55
C GLY A 664 -33.30 0.69 -9.93
N THR A 665 -33.19 -0.58 -9.56
CA THR A 665 -34.15 -1.26 -8.67
C THR A 665 -33.82 -0.94 -7.21
N ARG A 666 -34.78 -0.96 -6.28
CA ARG A 666 -34.66 -0.56 -4.84
C ARG A 666 -33.24 -0.24 -4.34
N LYS A 667 -32.38 -1.26 -4.20
CA LYS A 667 -31.00 -1.12 -3.68
C LYS A 667 -30.08 -0.29 -4.58
N HIS A 668 -30.10 -0.55 -5.89
CA HIS A 668 -29.35 0.21 -6.89
C HIS A 668 -29.87 1.64 -7.01
N PHE A 669 -31.18 1.87 -6.86
CA PHE A 669 -31.76 3.21 -6.85
C PHE A 669 -31.22 4.07 -5.70
N PHE A 670 -31.22 3.54 -4.46
CA PHE A 670 -30.68 4.29 -3.31
C PHE A 670 -29.19 4.62 -3.46
N LEU A 671 -28.41 3.70 -4.02
CA LEU A 671 -27.01 3.97 -4.32
C LEU A 671 -26.88 5.01 -5.44
N GLY A 672 -27.78 4.99 -6.43
CA GLY A 672 -27.89 5.97 -7.49
C GLY A 672 -28.13 7.39 -6.93
N VAL A 673 -29.08 7.53 -6.00
CA VAL A 673 -29.35 8.81 -5.30
C VAL A 673 -28.10 9.32 -4.58
N ARG A 674 -27.37 8.47 -3.86
CA ARG A 674 -26.12 8.84 -3.19
C ARG A 674 -25.05 9.31 -4.17
N SER A 675 -24.83 8.57 -5.27
CA SER A 675 -23.87 8.98 -6.31
C SER A 675 -24.26 10.30 -6.98
N TRP A 676 -25.55 10.53 -7.20
CA TRP A 676 -26.04 11.79 -7.75
C TRP A 676 -25.87 12.96 -6.79
N LEU A 677 -26.05 12.77 -5.49
CA LEU A 677 -25.77 13.85 -4.54
C LEU A 677 -24.29 14.20 -4.47
N ILE A 678 -23.38 13.24 -4.67
CA ILE A 678 -21.95 13.56 -4.81
C ILE A 678 -21.72 14.46 -6.04
N ILE A 679 -22.34 14.13 -7.18
CA ILE A 679 -22.26 14.94 -8.41
C ILE A 679 -22.81 16.36 -8.17
N VAL A 680 -24.02 16.46 -7.60
CA VAL A 680 -24.69 17.75 -7.35
C VAL A 680 -23.89 18.62 -6.38
N ILE A 681 -23.45 18.07 -5.25
CA ILE A 681 -22.67 18.85 -4.27
C ILE A 681 -21.31 19.25 -4.87
N GLY A 682 -20.68 18.39 -5.66
CA GLY A 682 -19.46 18.71 -6.40
C GLY A 682 -19.65 19.89 -7.37
N PHE A 683 -20.69 19.85 -8.22
CA PHE A 683 -21.02 20.98 -9.10
C PHE A 683 -21.38 22.25 -8.33
N CYS A 684 -22.11 22.14 -7.21
CA CYS A 684 -22.39 23.28 -6.36
C CYS A 684 -21.12 23.90 -5.77
N ALA A 685 -20.12 23.09 -5.39
CA ALA A 685 -18.84 23.58 -4.88
C ALA A 685 -18.05 24.34 -5.96
N VAL A 686 -18.01 23.81 -7.18
CA VAL A 686 -17.41 24.49 -8.34
C VAL A 686 -18.16 25.79 -8.64
N TRP A 687 -19.49 25.75 -8.73
CA TRP A 687 -20.30 26.92 -9.01
C TRP A 687 -20.12 28.01 -7.94
N PHE A 688 -20.06 27.63 -6.67
CA PHE A 688 -19.79 28.55 -5.56
C PHE A 688 -18.43 29.25 -5.70
N ALA A 689 -17.39 28.53 -6.11
CA ALA A 689 -16.08 29.11 -6.40
C ALA A 689 -16.13 30.02 -7.64
N ASP A 690 -16.76 29.59 -8.73
CA ASP A 690 -16.90 30.34 -9.99
C ASP A 690 -17.68 31.66 -9.81
N GLN A 691 -18.64 31.72 -8.86
CA GLN A 691 -19.35 32.96 -8.52
C GLN A 691 -18.50 33.96 -7.71
N GLY A 692 -17.30 33.59 -7.27
CA GLY A 692 -16.45 34.39 -6.41
C GLY A 692 -16.94 34.45 -4.95
N TRP A 693 -17.75 33.47 -4.52
CA TRP A 693 -18.24 33.40 -3.13
C TRP A 693 -17.25 32.71 -2.19
N TRP A 694 -16.13 32.20 -2.72
CA TRP A 694 -15.06 31.61 -1.94
C TRP A 694 -14.26 32.68 -1.18
N LEU A 695 -14.20 32.55 0.15
CA LEU A 695 -13.47 33.49 1.00
C LEU A 695 -11.98 33.14 1.00
N GLY A 696 -11.16 34.02 0.42
CA GLY A 696 -9.70 33.87 0.38
C GLY A 696 -9.19 33.17 -0.88
N ARG A 697 -8.12 32.36 -0.74
CA ARG A 697 -7.52 31.65 -1.88
C ARG A 697 -8.41 30.50 -2.33
N THR A 698 -8.68 30.42 -3.63
CA THR A 698 -9.43 29.33 -4.26
C THR A 698 -8.50 28.16 -4.59
N PRO A 699 -8.94 26.90 -4.37
CA PRO A 699 -8.23 25.75 -4.87
C PRO A 699 -8.34 25.67 -6.39
N GLU A 700 -7.52 24.80 -6.98
CA GLU A 700 -7.48 24.55 -8.42
C GLU A 700 -8.82 23.99 -8.91
N GLU A 701 -9.22 24.38 -10.11
CA GLU A 701 -10.54 24.06 -10.67
C GLU A 701 -10.76 22.53 -10.72
N GLU A 702 -9.78 21.78 -11.21
CA GLU A 702 -9.83 20.32 -11.35
C GLU A 702 -10.04 19.62 -10.02
N THR A 703 -9.47 20.17 -8.94
CA THR A 703 -9.57 19.64 -7.58
C THR A 703 -11.02 19.56 -7.12
N LEU A 704 -11.83 20.58 -7.42
CA LEU A 704 -13.25 20.62 -7.07
C LEU A 704 -14.11 19.71 -7.97
N PHE A 705 -13.64 19.40 -9.19
CA PHE A 705 -14.33 18.48 -10.10
C PHE A 705 -14.04 17.00 -9.84
N VAL A 706 -12.95 16.62 -9.16
CA VAL A 706 -12.67 15.18 -8.89
C VAL A 706 -13.83 14.44 -8.19
N PRO A 707 -14.53 15.00 -7.18
CA PRO A 707 -15.73 14.39 -6.62
C PRO A 707 -16.82 14.10 -7.66
N VAL A 708 -17.02 15.02 -8.62
CA VAL A 708 -17.96 14.84 -9.74
C VAL A 708 -17.53 13.66 -10.59
N ALA A 709 -16.24 13.53 -10.90
CA ALA A 709 -15.69 12.40 -11.65
C ALA A 709 -15.93 11.05 -10.96
N VAL A 710 -15.68 10.99 -9.64
CA VAL A 710 -15.97 9.79 -8.82
C VAL A 710 -17.48 9.48 -8.83
N GLY A 711 -18.32 10.50 -8.65
CA GLY A 711 -19.78 10.36 -8.67
C GLY A 711 -20.31 9.86 -10.01
N LEU A 712 -19.83 10.41 -11.13
CA LEU A 712 -20.18 10.00 -12.50
C LEU A 712 -19.80 8.53 -12.77
N ALA A 713 -18.58 8.14 -12.40
CA ALA A 713 -18.13 6.76 -12.56
C ALA A 713 -18.96 5.79 -11.70
N TRP A 714 -19.29 6.19 -10.46
CA TRP A 714 -20.10 5.41 -9.54
C TRP A 714 -21.54 5.24 -10.06
N ALA A 715 -22.18 6.33 -10.51
CA ALA A 715 -23.51 6.32 -11.11
C ALA A 715 -23.54 5.46 -12.39
N SER A 716 -22.54 5.58 -13.25
CA SER A 716 -22.45 4.81 -14.50
C SER A 716 -22.33 3.31 -14.24
N ALA A 717 -21.62 2.91 -13.17
CA ALA A 717 -21.56 1.52 -12.73
C ALA A 717 -22.94 0.97 -12.34
N ILE A 718 -23.72 1.79 -11.64
CA ILE A 718 -25.07 1.45 -11.17
C ILE A 718 -26.03 1.34 -12.36
N ALA A 719 -25.95 2.27 -13.31
CA ALA A 719 -26.71 2.20 -14.56
C ALA A 719 -26.43 0.88 -15.30
N ALA A 720 -25.15 0.54 -15.49
CA ALA A 720 -24.74 -0.71 -16.14
C ALA A 720 -25.19 -1.96 -15.37
N ALA A 721 -25.16 -1.93 -14.03
CA ALA A 721 -25.65 -3.03 -13.19
C ALA A 721 -27.17 -3.19 -13.30
N GLY A 722 -27.93 -2.08 -13.26
CA GLY A 722 -29.38 -2.05 -13.42
C GLY A 722 -29.81 -2.65 -14.76
N ILE A 723 -29.19 -2.21 -15.86
CA ILE A 723 -29.45 -2.73 -17.22
C ILE A 723 -29.19 -4.25 -17.30
N GLY A 724 -28.18 -4.74 -16.56
CA GLY A 724 -27.87 -6.16 -16.47
C GLY A 724 -28.92 -6.96 -15.70
N SER A 725 -29.47 -6.38 -14.62
CA SER A 725 -30.47 -7.04 -13.77
C SER A 725 -31.83 -7.22 -14.46
N ASP A 726 -32.18 -6.39 -15.44
CA ASP A 726 -33.41 -6.52 -16.21
C ASP A 726 -33.46 -7.74 -17.15
N LEU A 727 -32.35 -8.50 -17.28
CA LEU A 727 -32.31 -9.78 -18.01
C LEU A 727 -33.04 -10.91 -17.29
N THR A 728 -33.15 -10.87 -15.96
CA THR A 728 -33.75 -11.96 -15.18
C THR A 728 -35.27 -11.88 -15.10
N ASN A 729 -35.88 -10.71 -15.32
CA ASN A 729 -37.33 -10.49 -15.34
C ASN A 729 -37.74 -9.55 -16.49
N PRO A 730 -37.85 -10.05 -17.73
CA PRO A 730 -38.08 -9.23 -18.91
C PRO A 730 -39.54 -8.76 -19.02
N THR A 731 -39.73 -7.44 -19.18
CA THR A 731 -40.98 -6.85 -19.70
C THR A 731 -40.68 -6.13 -21.02
N PRO A 732 -41.62 -6.06 -21.98
CA PRO A 732 -41.36 -5.49 -23.31
C PRO A 732 -40.89 -4.03 -23.25
N LYS A 733 -41.45 -3.23 -22.33
CA LYS A 733 -41.04 -1.84 -22.07
C LYS A 733 -39.58 -1.73 -21.62
N LYS A 734 -39.11 -2.64 -20.75
CA LYS A 734 -37.72 -2.67 -20.26
C LYS A 734 -36.71 -3.09 -21.33
N ILE A 735 -37.11 -3.99 -22.24
CA ILE A 735 -36.24 -4.43 -23.35
C ILE A 735 -35.98 -3.28 -24.33
N TYR A 736 -37.00 -2.49 -24.66
CA TYR A 736 -36.85 -1.34 -25.56
C TYR A 736 -36.01 -0.23 -24.91
N LEU A 737 -36.30 0.11 -23.65
CA LEU A 737 -35.52 1.08 -22.87
C LEU A 737 -34.04 0.68 -22.78
N ARG A 738 -33.76 -0.62 -22.63
CA ARG A 738 -32.39 -1.18 -22.62
C ARG A 738 -31.65 -1.01 -23.94
N LYS A 739 -32.28 -1.32 -25.08
CA LYS A 739 -31.61 -1.20 -26.40
C LYS A 739 -31.22 0.25 -26.67
N ILE A 740 -32.12 1.18 -26.34
CA ILE A 740 -31.86 2.62 -26.45
C ILE A 740 -30.77 3.04 -25.47
N SER A 741 -30.86 2.65 -24.18
CA SER A 741 -29.90 3.08 -23.17
C SER A 741 -28.48 2.59 -23.45
N ILE A 742 -28.32 1.37 -23.97
CA ILE A 742 -26.99 0.84 -24.38
C ILE A 742 -26.44 1.63 -25.56
N GLY A 743 -27.26 1.90 -26.59
CA GLY A 743 -26.84 2.69 -27.76
C GLY A 743 -26.43 4.11 -27.38
N VAL A 744 -27.26 4.79 -26.59
CA VAL A 744 -26.98 6.15 -26.09
C VAL A 744 -25.73 6.16 -25.20
N ALA A 745 -25.58 5.20 -24.28
CA ALA A 745 -24.41 5.13 -23.41
C ALA A 745 -23.11 4.83 -24.19
N ALA A 746 -23.18 3.98 -25.22
CA ALA A 746 -22.02 3.70 -26.07
C ALA A 746 -21.61 4.92 -26.91
N LEU A 747 -22.58 5.67 -27.45
CA LEU A 747 -22.32 6.91 -28.19
C LEU A 747 -21.76 8.00 -27.27
N ALA A 748 -22.34 8.18 -26.08
CA ALA A 748 -21.84 9.14 -25.10
C ALA A 748 -20.40 8.82 -24.67
N LEU A 749 -20.12 7.55 -24.33
CA LEU A 749 -18.78 7.12 -23.94
C LEU A 749 -17.77 7.22 -25.10
N GLY A 750 -18.19 6.91 -26.33
CA GLY A 750 -17.36 7.06 -27.52
C GLY A 750 -17.02 8.53 -27.79
N ALA A 751 -18.01 9.43 -27.68
CA ALA A 751 -17.81 10.86 -27.84
C ALA A 751 -16.88 11.44 -26.76
N SER A 752 -17.07 11.05 -25.49
CA SER A 752 -16.20 11.49 -24.39
C SER A 752 -14.78 10.93 -24.45
N ALA A 753 -14.58 9.75 -25.04
CA ALA A 753 -13.26 9.13 -25.16
C ALA A 753 -12.41 9.73 -26.29
N MET A 754 -13.02 10.43 -27.25
CA MET A 754 -12.36 10.94 -28.45
C MET A 754 -11.20 11.92 -28.16
N PRO A 755 -11.33 12.91 -27.26
CA PRO A 755 -10.22 13.79 -26.89
C PRO A 755 -9.04 13.03 -26.28
N ILE A 756 -9.29 12.04 -25.42
CA ILE A 756 -8.24 11.22 -24.80
C ILE A 756 -7.51 10.38 -25.86
N LEU A 757 -8.26 9.78 -26.79
CA LEU A 757 -7.67 9.01 -27.89
C LEU A 757 -6.79 9.92 -28.77
N SER A 758 -7.26 11.12 -29.10
CA SER A 758 -6.48 12.11 -29.86
C SER A 758 -5.23 12.56 -29.11
N GLY A 759 -5.36 12.91 -27.83
CA GLY A 759 -4.25 13.34 -26.98
C GLY A 759 -3.19 12.26 -26.75
N SER A 760 -3.59 10.98 -26.78
CA SER A 760 -2.65 9.85 -26.66
C SER A 760 -1.69 9.71 -27.86
N LEU A 761 -2.00 10.31 -29.01
CA LEU A 761 -1.15 10.19 -30.20
C LEU A 761 0.18 10.94 -30.06
N ASP A 762 0.19 12.09 -29.40
CA ASP A 762 1.41 12.90 -29.20
C ASP A 762 2.41 12.21 -28.26
N GLY A 763 1.94 11.36 -27.33
CA GLY A 763 2.79 10.58 -26.43
C GLY A 763 3.31 11.33 -25.20
N SER A 764 2.93 12.60 -25.05
CA SER A 764 3.14 13.46 -23.88
C SER A 764 1.83 14.09 -23.37
N TRP A 765 0.67 13.60 -23.82
CA TRP A 765 -0.66 14.17 -23.50
C TRP A 765 -0.80 15.67 -23.81
N GLY A 766 -0.08 16.18 -24.82
CA GLY A 766 -0.10 17.60 -25.18
C GLY A 766 0.71 18.49 -24.23
N MET A 767 1.57 17.91 -23.38
CA MET A 767 2.54 18.70 -22.60
C MET A 767 3.57 19.38 -23.53
N PRO A 768 3.99 20.62 -23.23
CA PRO A 768 5.02 21.30 -24.00
C PRO A 768 6.35 20.53 -24.06
N ARG A 769 7.00 20.55 -25.23
CA ARG A 769 8.25 19.79 -25.49
C ARG A 769 9.52 20.43 -24.91
N LYS A 770 9.44 21.69 -24.48
CA LYS A 770 10.58 22.45 -23.93
C LYS A 770 10.14 23.21 -22.69
N GLU A 771 11.06 23.31 -21.76
CA GLU A 771 10.89 23.94 -20.44
C GLU A 771 11.54 25.32 -20.37
N LEU A 772 11.11 26.14 -19.42
CA LEU A 772 11.61 27.51 -19.25
C LEU A 772 13.10 27.56 -18.86
N SER A 773 13.54 26.62 -18.02
CA SER A 773 14.94 26.43 -17.60
C SER A 773 15.89 26.31 -18.78
N SER A 774 15.44 25.73 -19.91
CA SER A 774 16.27 25.60 -21.12
C SER A 774 16.66 26.93 -21.76
N VAL A 775 15.87 27.99 -21.53
CA VAL A 775 16.18 29.36 -21.97
C VAL A 775 16.98 30.11 -20.89
N LEU A 776 16.78 29.77 -19.62
CA LEU A 776 17.40 30.44 -18.48
C LEU A 776 18.84 29.97 -18.22
N SER A 777 19.22 28.77 -18.66
CA SER A 777 20.55 28.19 -18.46
C SER A 777 21.72 29.04 -18.97
N PHE A 778 21.45 29.99 -19.87
CA PHE A 778 22.46 30.93 -20.39
C PHE A 778 22.66 32.18 -19.53
N VAL A 779 21.75 32.44 -18.59
CA VAL A 779 21.70 33.69 -17.79
C VAL A 779 21.77 33.41 -16.30
N VAL A 780 21.19 32.29 -15.86
CA VAL A 780 21.14 31.87 -14.46
C VAL A 780 22.16 30.75 -14.27
N ASP A 781 23.13 30.99 -13.38
CA ASP A 781 24.10 29.99 -12.97
C ASP A 781 23.38 28.78 -12.36
N ALA A 782 23.82 27.56 -12.69
CA ALA A 782 23.28 26.36 -12.06
C ALA A 782 23.54 26.38 -10.55
N SER A 783 22.58 25.88 -9.76
CA SER A 783 22.77 25.74 -8.31
C SER A 783 23.97 24.81 -8.03
N PRO A 784 24.87 25.18 -7.11
CA PRO A 784 26.06 24.40 -6.78
C PRO A 784 25.66 23.02 -6.25
N THR A 785 26.38 21.99 -6.67
CA THR A 785 26.16 20.64 -6.16
C THR A 785 26.65 20.50 -4.71
N LYS A 786 26.20 19.47 -4.01
CA LYS A 786 26.59 19.23 -2.61
C LYS A 786 28.11 19.13 -2.47
N GLY A 787 28.67 19.96 -1.58
CA GLY A 787 30.11 20.06 -1.35
C GLY A 787 30.88 20.95 -2.34
N GLU A 788 30.22 21.45 -3.39
CA GLU A 788 30.81 22.42 -4.31
C GLU A 788 30.87 23.81 -3.66
N VAL A 789 31.99 24.49 -3.86
CA VAL A 789 32.22 25.83 -3.29
C VAL A 789 31.60 26.87 -4.20
N SER A 790 30.60 27.58 -3.71
CA SER A 790 30.05 28.78 -4.35
C SER A 790 30.59 30.04 -3.71
N ARG A 791 30.90 31.04 -4.55
CA ARG A 791 31.38 32.34 -4.10
C ARG A 791 30.20 33.25 -3.78
N GLY A 792 29.91 33.42 -2.49
CA GLY A 792 28.81 34.24 -1.99
C GLY A 792 27.50 33.49 -1.73
N GLY A 793 27.47 32.18 -2.00
CA GLY A 793 26.27 31.34 -1.94
C GLY A 793 25.45 31.37 -3.22
N GLU A 794 24.21 30.89 -3.14
CA GLU A 794 23.28 30.87 -4.27
C GLU A 794 22.68 32.26 -4.52
N ASN A 795 22.56 32.62 -5.80
CA ASN A 795 21.96 33.89 -6.22
C ASN A 795 20.44 33.77 -6.21
N ARG A 796 19.75 34.77 -5.62
CA ARG A 796 18.30 34.77 -5.59
C ARG A 796 17.68 35.26 -6.89
N ILE A 797 16.54 34.65 -7.20
CA ILE A 797 15.73 34.98 -8.35
C ILE A 797 14.35 35.39 -7.86
N VAL A 798 13.86 36.51 -8.37
CA VAL A 798 12.50 36.99 -8.15
C VAL A 798 11.69 36.78 -9.41
N TRP A 799 10.59 36.05 -9.30
CA TRP A 799 9.68 35.74 -10.40
C TRP A 799 8.38 36.52 -10.25
N ILE A 800 7.96 37.19 -11.31
CA ILE A 800 6.74 38.02 -11.35
C ILE A 800 5.90 37.57 -12.54
N GLY A 801 4.63 37.25 -12.32
CA GLY A 801 3.75 36.72 -13.36
C GLY A 801 2.41 36.28 -12.80
N GLU A 802 1.55 35.70 -13.64
CA GLU A 802 0.34 35.04 -13.15
C GLU A 802 0.72 33.82 -12.29
N PRO A 803 0.12 33.62 -11.10
CA PRO A 803 0.52 32.56 -10.16
C PRO A 803 0.58 31.15 -10.74
N SER A 804 -0.32 30.81 -11.67
CA SER A 804 -0.40 29.47 -12.28
C SER A 804 0.70 29.19 -13.29
N ILE A 805 1.39 30.22 -13.80
CA ILE A 805 2.49 30.06 -14.77
C ILE A 805 3.87 30.21 -14.14
N LEU A 806 3.93 30.63 -12.87
CA LEU A 806 5.20 30.77 -12.15
C LEU A 806 5.78 29.39 -11.82
N PRO A 807 7.12 29.22 -11.92
CA PRO A 807 7.77 27.93 -11.69
C PRO A 807 7.93 27.58 -10.19
N ALA A 808 7.54 28.49 -9.29
CA ALA A 808 7.58 28.31 -7.84
C ALA A 808 6.32 28.86 -7.20
N THR A 809 6.02 28.45 -5.96
CA THR A 809 4.83 28.92 -5.26
C THR A 809 4.84 30.45 -5.14
N ALA A 810 3.76 31.07 -5.58
CA ALA A 810 3.62 32.51 -5.59
C ALA A 810 2.92 33.01 -4.33
N SER A 811 3.40 34.15 -3.84
CA SER A 811 2.68 34.99 -2.90
C SER A 811 1.86 36.05 -3.65
N VAL A 812 0.71 36.43 -3.10
CA VAL A 812 -0.17 37.44 -3.72
C VAL A 812 0.55 38.80 -3.78
N PHE A 813 0.71 39.36 -4.97
CA PHE A 813 1.24 40.71 -5.17
C PHE A 813 0.12 41.71 -5.46
N THR A 814 -0.63 41.49 -6.55
CA THR A 814 -1.88 42.19 -6.91
C THR A 814 -3.00 41.15 -7.14
N GLU A 815 -4.17 41.55 -7.65
CA GLU A 815 -5.30 40.61 -7.90
C GLU A 815 -4.90 39.48 -8.86
N ASP A 816 -4.20 39.81 -9.95
CA ASP A 816 -3.83 38.85 -11.02
C ASP A 816 -2.33 38.50 -11.07
N VAL A 817 -1.47 39.17 -10.29
CA VAL A 817 -0.01 38.98 -10.33
C VAL A 817 0.50 38.40 -9.01
N GLY A 818 1.28 37.33 -9.12
CA GLY A 818 2.01 36.69 -8.05
C GLY A 818 3.49 37.07 -8.03
N LEU A 819 4.10 36.89 -6.87
CA LEU A 819 5.54 37.05 -6.63
C LEU A 819 6.09 35.76 -6.02
N ALA A 820 7.01 35.09 -6.70
CA ALA A 820 7.78 33.96 -6.17
C ALA A 820 9.26 34.34 -6.04
N ILE A 821 9.94 33.77 -5.06
CA ILE A 821 11.34 34.08 -4.76
C ILE A 821 12.03 32.76 -4.44
N THR A 822 13.13 32.47 -5.13
CA THR A 822 13.89 31.21 -5.01
C THR A 822 15.38 31.47 -4.87
N ASP A 823 16.08 30.55 -4.21
CA ASP A 823 17.54 30.47 -4.26
C ASP A 823 17.89 29.61 -5.48
N GLY A 824 18.48 30.21 -6.52
CA GLY A 824 18.73 29.52 -7.79
C GLY A 824 17.45 29.12 -8.57
N LEU A 825 17.60 28.10 -9.42
CA LEU A 825 16.47 27.53 -10.17
C LEU A 825 15.54 26.74 -9.23
N PRO A 826 14.21 26.85 -9.40
CA PRO A 826 13.24 26.21 -8.52
C PRO A 826 13.30 24.69 -8.59
N ASP A 827 13.04 24.06 -7.45
CA ASP A 827 12.83 22.61 -7.34
C ASP A 827 11.46 22.30 -6.70
N ILE A 828 11.20 21.02 -6.44
CA ILE A 828 9.93 20.59 -5.83
C ILE A 828 9.70 21.13 -4.40
N THR A 829 10.75 21.56 -3.69
CA THR A 829 10.66 22.12 -2.33
C THR A 829 10.08 23.53 -2.33
N ASP A 830 10.20 24.24 -3.46
CA ASP A 830 9.65 25.58 -3.68
C ASP A 830 8.16 25.60 -4.03
N GLN A 831 7.51 24.44 -4.16
CA GLN A 831 6.11 24.34 -4.59
C GLN A 831 5.10 24.57 -3.46
N TRP A 832 5.52 24.53 -2.20
CA TRP A 832 4.60 24.57 -1.07
C TRP A 832 4.21 25.99 -0.63
N PRO A 833 2.92 26.32 -0.47
CA PRO A 833 2.48 27.65 -0.06
C PRO A 833 3.09 28.12 1.28
N TYR A 834 3.43 29.41 1.35
CA TYR A 834 3.93 30.07 2.56
C TYR A 834 3.26 31.42 2.82
N GLN A 835 3.58 32.01 3.98
CA GLN A 835 3.14 33.33 4.39
C GLN A 835 4.29 34.33 4.37
N LEU A 836 4.02 35.51 3.80
CA LEU A 836 4.96 36.63 3.77
C LEU A 836 5.14 37.32 5.13
N GLY A 837 4.14 37.20 6.03
CA GLY A 837 4.07 38.03 7.25
C GLY A 837 5.22 37.80 8.23
N GLU A 838 5.79 36.59 8.27
CA GLU A 838 6.87 36.22 9.19
C GLU A 838 8.27 36.38 8.57
N ASN A 839 8.36 36.43 7.23
CA ASN A 839 9.62 36.56 6.52
C ASN A 839 9.89 38.04 6.17
N LYS A 840 10.84 38.65 6.89
CA LYS A 840 11.23 40.06 6.69
C LYS A 840 11.81 40.32 5.30
N GLY A 841 12.64 39.41 4.79
CA GLY A 841 13.29 39.55 3.49
C GLY A 841 12.31 39.56 2.32
N ALA A 842 11.41 38.59 2.28
CA ALA A 842 10.36 38.52 1.29
C ALA A 842 9.43 39.75 1.36
N LEU A 843 9.12 40.25 2.56
CA LEU A 843 8.32 41.44 2.76
C LEU A 843 9.02 42.73 2.25
N GLU A 844 10.33 42.87 2.50
CA GLU A 844 11.12 44.00 2.00
C GLU A 844 11.26 43.97 0.47
N ILE A 845 11.50 42.78 -0.12
CA ILE A 845 11.52 42.58 -1.57
C ILE A 845 10.17 43.02 -2.17
N ARG A 846 9.06 42.52 -1.62
CA ARG A 846 7.70 42.89 -2.06
C ARG A 846 7.46 44.40 -1.97
N LYS A 847 7.84 45.03 -0.86
CA LYS A 847 7.70 46.48 -0.67
C LYS A 847 8.57 47.27 -1.65
N GLY A 848 9.79 46.80 -1.93
CA GLY A 848 10.68 47.41 -2.91
C GLY A 848 10.07 47.42 -4.31
N ILE A 849 9.55 46.28 -4.77
CA ILE A 849 8.88 46.16 -6.08
C ILE A 849 7.63 47.05 -6.14
N ALA A 850 6.83 47.10 -5.07
CA ALA A 850 5.67 47.99 -4.99
C ALA A 850 6.07 49.47 -5.12
N LYS A 851 7.14 49.92 -4.46
CA LYS A 851 7.68 51.28 -4.61
C LYS A 851 8.14 51.57 -6.03
N ALA A 852 8.81 50.62 -6.69
CA ALA A 852 9.27 50.81 -8.06
C ALA A 852 8.09 50.95 -9.04
N ILE A 853 7.04 50.15 -8.87
CA ILE A 853 5.80 50.24 -9.66
C ILE A 853 5.07 51.57 -9.42
N ALA A 854 5.03 52.04 -8.17
CA ALA A 854 4.46 53.34 -7.82
C ALA A 854 5.28 54.54 -8.35
N GLY A 855 6.53 54.31 -8.75
CA GLY A 855 7.46 55.37 -9.17
C GLY A 855 8.20 56.06 -8.02
N ASP A 856 8.15 55.50 -6.81
CA ASP A 856 8.76 56.06 -5.60
C ASP A 856 10.28 55.79 -5.49
N THR A 857 10.83 54.97 -6.38
CA THR A 857 12.26 54.66 -6.43
C THR A 857 12.75 54.46 -7.87
N ASN A 858 13.99 54.89 -8.10
CA ASN A 858 14.78 54.64 -9.31
C ASN A 858 16.00 53.71 -9.02
N ARG A 859 16.06 53.14 -7.81
CA ARG A 859 17.11 52.22 -7.33
C ARG A 859 16.53 50.99 -6.69
N LEU A 860 15.70 50.26 -7.43
CA LEU A 860 15.12 49.00 -6.97
C LEU A 860 16.22 47.94 -6.72
N GLY A 861 17.22 47.88 -7.60
CA GLY A 861 18.33 46.93 -7.50
C GLY A 861 19.07 47.01 -6.17
N GLU A 862 19.30 48.22 -5.62
CA GLU A 862 19.92 48.40 -4.30
C GLU A 862 19.06 47.82 -3.16
N ILE A 863 17.74 47.96 -3.25
CA ILE A 863 16.80 47.42 -2.25
C ILE A 863 16.79 45.89 -2.30
N LEU A 864 16.74 45.32 -3.50
CA LEU A 864 16.69 43.88 -3.72
C LEU A 864 18.05 43.20 -3.50
N GLY A 865 19.14 43.90 -3.82
CA GLY A 865 20.52 43.47 -3.65
C GLY A 865 20.88 43.25 -2.19
N LYS A 866 20.30 44.02 -1.27
CA LYS A 866 20.38 43.79 0.19
C LYS A 866 19.82 42.44 0.62
N TRP A 867 19.06 41.75 -0.23
CA TRP A 867 18.55 40.41 0.02
C TRP A 867 19.11 39.37 -0.93
N GLY A 868 20.19 39.65 -1.66
CA GLY A 868 20.86 38.66 -2.50
C GLY A 868 20.18 38.38 -3.84
N VAL A 869 19.22 39.22 -4.24
CA VAL A 869 18.53 39.10 -5.52
C VAL A 869 19.46 39.55 -6.65
N LYS A 870 19.86 38.61 -7.50
CA LYS A 870 20.66 38.87 -8.71
C LYS A 870 19.78 39.01 -9.95
N HIS A 871 18.68 38.26 -10.04
CA HIS A 871 17.82 38.25 -11.23
C HIS A 871 16.36 38.56 -10.87
N LEU A 872 15.72 39.38 -11.70
CA LEU A 872 14.28 39.59 -11.72
C LEU A 872 13.74 39.09 -13.06
N ILE A 873 12.74 38.23 -13.00
CA ILE A 873 12.22 37.52 -14.16
C ILE A 873 10.71 37.78 -14.25
N LEU A 874 10.30 38.45 -15.32
CA LEU A 874 8.89 38.58 -15.70
C LEU A 874 8.50 37.37 -16.54
N VAL A 875 7.54 36.57 -16.08
CA VAL A 875 7.07 35.35 -16.75
C VAL A 875 5.71 35.61 -17.38
N GLU A 876 5.62 35.44 -18.70
CA GLU A 876 4.39 35.66 -19.49
C GLU A 876 3.84 34.38 -20.11
N GLY A 877 4.54 33.25 -19.97
CA GLY A 877 3.94 31.96 -20.25
C GLY A 877 4.72 30.75 -19.74
N ILE A 878 4.03 29.62 -19.77
CA ILE A 878 4.41 28.37 -19.08
C ILE A 878 5.63 27.66 -19.72
N ALA A 879 5.83 27.85 -21.02
CA ALA A 879 6.88 27.23 -21.82
C ALA A 879 7.43 28.24 -22.85
N PRO A 880 8.65 28.06 -23.38
CA PRO A 880 9.19 28.94 -24.40
C PRO A 880 8.45 28.84 -25.74
N VAL A 881 8.37 29.96 -26.47
CA VAL A 881 7.85 30.03 -27.84
C VAL A 881 8.69 29.15 -28.78
N PRO A 882 8.11 28.37 -29.72
CA PRO A 882 6.69 28.30 -30.13
C PRO A 882 5.84 27.22 -29.43
N TYR A 883 6.34 26.54 -28.40
CA TYR A 883 5.68 25.37 -27.79
C TYR A 883 4.56 25.73 -26.80
N GLN A 884 3.91 26.88 -26.99
CA GLN A 884 3.18 27.61 -25.97
C GLN A 884 1.70 27.71 -26.32
N GLU A 885 0.80 27.28 -25.43
CA GLU A 885 -0.65 27.40 -25.64
C GLU A 885 -1.35 28.40 -24.71
N ARG A 886 -0.82 28.68 -23.50
CA ARG A 886 -1.36 29.68 -22.56
C ARG A 886 -0.36 30.81 -22.33
N ARG A 887 -0.80 32.05 -22.56
CA ARG A 887 -0.05 33.28 -22.31
C ARG A 887 -0.81 34.20 -21.35
N PHE A 888 -0.06 34.79 -20.43
CA PHE A 888 -0.52 35.88 -19.61
C PHE A 888 0.30 37.11 -19.95
N HIS A 889 -0.37 38.15 -20.47
CA HIS A 889 0.28 39.42 -20.73
C HIS A 889 0.29 40.23 -19.45
N LEU A 890 1.49 40.44 -18.90
CA LEU A 890 1.65 41.35 -17.78
C LEU A 890 1.30 42.77 -18.24
N PRO A 891 0.59 43.57 -17.43
CA PRO A 891 0.39 44.97 -17.75
C PRO A 891 1.72 45.66 -18.04
N SER A 892 1.78 46.42 -19.14
CA SER A 892 3.04 47.02 -19.65
C SER A 892 3.76 47.94 -18.64
N PHE A 893 3.05 48.42 -17.61
CA PHE A 893 3.66 49.21 -16.55
C PHE A 893 4.66 48.42 -15.70
N TYR A 894 4.55 47.09 -15.60
CA TYR A 894 5.52 46.26 -14.85
C TYR A 894 6.89 46.30 -15.52
N GLU A 895 6.94 46.00 -16.82
CA GLU A 895 8.17 46.09 -17.62
C GLU A 895 8.71 47.52 -17.58
N ALA A 896 7.87 48.52 -17.83
CA ALA A 896 8.28 49.93 -17.82
C ALA A 896 8.84 50.38 -16.46
N ALA A 897 8.27 49.91 -15.35
CA ALA A 897 8.75 50.24 -14.01
C ALA A 897 10.14 49.66 -13.72
N LEU A 898 10.42 48.44 -14.19
CA LEU A 898 11.73 47.81 -14.05
C LEU A 898 12.78 48.45 -14.98
N THR A 899 12.41 48.79 -16.21
CA THR A 899 13.32 49.47 -17.16
C THR A 899 13.75 50.87 -16.69
N ARG A 900 12.93 51.56 -15.87
CA ARG A 900 13.28 52.88 -15.31
C ARG A 900 14.34 52.84 -14.20
N GLN A 901 14.68 51.66 -13.70
CA GLN A 901 15.62 51.51 -12.58
C GLN A 901 17.06 51.66 -13.07
N LEU A 902 17.85 52.50 -12.40
CA LEU A 902 19.23 52.80 -12.79
C LEU A 902 20.20 51.65 -12.51
N ASP A 903 19.78 50.70 -11.68
CA ASP A 903 20.57 49.57 -11.18
C ASP A 903 20.09 48.21 -11.69
N LEU A 904 19.16 48.18 -12.67
CA LEU A 904 18.73 46.97 -13.37
C LEU A 904 19.14 47.02 -14.84
N ALA A 905 19.75 45.94 -15.32
CA ALA A 905 20.13 45.75 -16.72
C ALA A 905 19.22 44.71 -17.37
N ARG A 906 18.55 45.05 -18.49
CA ARG A 906 17.73 44.10 -19.24
C ARG A 906 18.63 43.18 -20.07
N THR A 907 18.36 41.88 -20.05
CA THR A 907 18.98 40.92 -20.98
C THR A 907 18.13 40.83 -22.25
N GLU A 908 18.68 41.20 -23.41
CA GLU A 908 17.96 41.17 -24.69
C GLU A 908 18.06 39.80 -25.40
N GLY A 909 17.04 39.46 -26.20
CA GLY A 909 17.19 38.46 -27.27
C GLY A 909 16.97 36.98 -26.93
N LEU A 910 16.37 36.62 -25.79
CA LEU A 910 16.20 35.22 -25.36
C LEU A 910 14.90 34.56 -25.86
N ASN A 911 13.74 34.99 -25.34
CA ASN A 911 12.42 34.46 -25.71
C ASN A 911 11.32 35.42 -25.25
N SER A 912 10.22 35.58 -26.01
CA SER A 912 9.12 36.46 -25.58
C SER A 912 8.28 35.89 -24.42
N ALA A 913 8.50 34.64 -24.01
CA ALA A 913 7.85 34.05 -22.84
C ALA A 913 8.36 34.64 -21.52
N VAL A 914 9.55 35.24 -21.52
CA VAL A 914 10.23 35.71 -20.31
C VAL A 914 11.02 36.99 -20.59
N THR A 915 10.91 37.98 -19.70
CA THR A 915 11.80 39.14 -19.70
C THR A 915 12.69 39.12 -18.46
N ILE A 916 14.01 39.20 -18.64
CA ILE A 916 15.00 39.08 -17.57
C ILE A 916 15.68 40.44 -17.32
N PHE A 917 15.79 40.79 -16.04
CA PHE A 917 16.56 41.92 -15.55
C PHE A 917 17.63 41.42 -14.57
N GLU A 918 18.89 41.75 -14.83
CA GLU A 918 20.01 41.52 -13.93
C GLU A 918 20.19 42.72 -12.99
N ASN A 919 20.35 42.45 -11.71
CA ASN A 919 20.60 43.45 -10.69
C ASN A 919 22.10 43.77 -10.61
N THR A 920 22.48 44.97 -11.03
CA THR A 920 23.88 45.42 -11.00
C THR A 920 24.35 45.80 -9.59
N ALA A 921 23.42 46.05 -8.66
CA ALA A 921 23.68 46.33 -7.26
C ALA A 921 23.55 45.09 -6.35
N HIS A 922 23.72 43.87 -6.89
CA HIS A 922 23.61 42.64 -6.09
C HIS A 922 24.69 42.57 -4.99
N GLU A 923 24.30 42.10 -3.80
CA GLU A 923 25.25 41.70 -2.76
C GLU A 923 25.11 40.20 -2.51
N ALA A 924 26.22 39.49 -2.27
CA ALA A 924 26.20 38.07 -1.96
C ALA A 924 25.37 37.77 -0.68
N VAL A 925 24.63 36.64 -0.71
CA VAL A 925 23.86 36.12 0.42
C VAL A 925 24.78 35.89 1.62
N HIS A 926 25.96 35.32 1.37
CA HIS A 926 27.01 35.11 2.35
C HIS A 926 28.19 36.04 2.06
N ALA A 927 28.48 36.95 2.98
CA ALA A 927 29.54 37.94 2.77
C ALA A 927 30.21 38.38 4.07
N VAL A 928 31.47 38.77 3.97
CA VAL A 928 32.23 39.43 5.03
C VAL A 928 32.36 40.91 4.71
N VAL A 929 31.95 41.76 5.63
CA VAL A 929 32.15 43.21 5.54
C VAL A 929 33.47 43.56 6.21
N ARG A 930 34.43 44.02 5.41
CA ARG A 930 35.80 44.32 5.88
C ARG A 930 35.82 45.42 6.94
N ASP A 931 36.67 45.26 7.94
CA ASP A 931 36.88 46.32 8.94
C ASP A 931 37.58 47.55 8.35
N SER A 932 38.52 47.35 7.43
CA SER A 932 39.40 48.41 6.91
C SER A 932 38.70 49.43 6.03
N ASN A 933 37.80 48.99 5.15
CA ASN A 933 37.15 49.84 4.15
C ASN A 933 35.63 49.63 4.05
N ARG A 934 35.05 48.82 4.94
CA ARG A 934 33.63 48.45 4.95
C ARG A 934 33.12 47.87 3.63
N LYS A 935 34.01 47.38 2.76
CA LYS A 935 33.64 46.74 1.50
C LYS A 935 33.09 45.34 1.76
N VAL A 936 31.98 45.02 1.11
CA VAL A 936 31.38 43.68 1.12
C VAL A 936 32.21 42.75 0.24
N VAL A 937 32.68 41.65 0.80
CA VAL A 937 33.43 40.60 0.10
C VAL A 937 32.64 39.30 0.17
N PRO A 938 32.32 38.64 -0.96
CA PRO A 938 31.65 37.35 -0.95
C PRO A 938 32.49 36.31 -0.20
N ALA A 939 31.86 35.58 0.72
CA ALA A 939 32.50 34.45 1.39
C ALA A 939 32.46 33.21 0.48
N GLU A 940 33.43 32.31 0.62
CA GLU A 940 33.37 31.01 -0.05
C GLU A 940 32.51 30.07 0.79
N VAL A 941 31.47 29.50 0.19
CA VAL A 941 30.47 28.70 0.91
C VAL A 941 30.26 27.37 0.19
N ALA A 942 30.34 26.27 0.94
CA ALA A 942 29.97 24.95 0.45
C ALA A 942 28.86 24.36 1.32
N ARG A 943 27.78 23.90 0.68
CA ARG A 943 26.68 23.23 1.38
C ARG A 943 27.06 21.76 1.63
N ILE A 944 27.31 21.40 2.90
CA ILE A 944 27.70 20.03 3.28
C ILE A 944 26.46 19.18 3.53
N SER A 945 25.45 19.75 4.18
CA SER A 945 24.18 19.09 4.51
C SER A 945 23.03 20.08 4.35
N TRP A 946 21.79 19.65 4.61
CA TRP A 946 20.64 20.55 4.53
C TRP A 946 20.69 21.65 5.59
N ASP A 947 21.24 21.32 6.76
CA ASP A 947 21.36 22.18 7.94
C ASP A 947 22.74 22.83 8.10
N ASP A 948 23.76 22.41 7.35
CA ASP A 948 25.14 22.89 7.54
C ASP A 948 25.75 23.48 6.26
N TYR A 949 26.25 24.71 6.40
CA TYR A 949 27.10 25.38 5.42
C TYR A 949 28.52 25.54 5.97
N LEU A 950 29.50 25.10 5.20
CA LEU A 950 30.90 25.43 5.43
C LEU A 950 31.18 26.80 4.85
N VAL A 951 31.71 27.70 5.67
CA VAL A 951 31.98 29.09 5.30
C VAL A 951 33.46 29.37 5.48
N LEU A 952 34.15 29.67 4.39
CA LEU A 952 35.52 30.17 4.39
C LEU A 952 35.50 31.70 4.26
N SER A 953 36.03 32.37 5.29
CA SER A 953 36.05 33.83 5.34
C SER A 953 37.31 34.38 4.65
N ASN A 954 37.11 35.08 3.54
CA ASN A 954 38.21 35.59 2.70
C ASN A 954 38.76 36.96 3.15
N ALA A 955 38.32 37.48 4.30
CA ALA A 955 38.75 38.75 4.85
C ALA A 955 38.47 38.85 6.35
N ASP A 956 39.18 39.75 7.04
CA ASP A 956 38.86 40.11 8.42
C ASP A 956 37.67 41.08 8.46
N GLY A 957 36.67 40.76 9.29
CA GLY A 957 35.57 41.68 9.54
C GLY A 957 34.31 41.00 10.09
N ALA A 958 33.16 41.56 9.71
CA ALA A 958 31.84 41.09 10.14
C ALA A 958 31.20 40.22 9.05
N TYR A 959 31.15 38.90 9.30
CA TYR A 959 30.41 37.95 8.47
C TYR A 959 28.91 38.12 8.67
N ARG A 960 28.17 38.18 7.55
CA ARG A 960 26.70 38.23 7.51
C ARG A 960 26.17 37.20 6.52
N TRP A 961 25.00 36.66 6.84
CA TRP A 961 24.20 35.83 5.94
C TRP A 961 22.80 36.43 5.79
N MET A 962 22.11 36.09 4.70
CA MET A 962 20.75 36.58 4.42
C MET A 962 19.70 35.46 4.46
N LEU A 963 19.87 34.47 5.35
CA LEU A 963 18.92 33.37 5.57
C LEU A 963 18.01 33.69 6.76
N GLU A 964 16.70 33.58 6.55
CA GLU A 964 15.67 33.73 7.57
C GLU A 964 15.16 32.35 8.07
N PRO A 965 14.67 32.26 9.31
CA PRO A 965 14.81 33.24 10.40
C PRO A 965 16.26 33.35 10.87
N VAL A 966 16.81 34.57 10.93
CA VAL A 966 18.25 34.76 11.27
C VAL A 966 18.62 34.15 12.63
N GLY A 967 17.68 34.09 13.58
CA GLY A 967 17.91 33.54 14.92
C GLY A 967 18.04 32.02 15.00
N SER A 968 17.64 31.31 13.94
CA SER A 968 17.69 29.85 13.90
C SER A 968 19.03 29.32 13.38
N TRP A 969 19.87 30.19 12.85
CA TRP A 969 21.19 29.86 12.35
C TRP A 969 22.26 30.26 13.36
N LYS A 970 23.11 29.29 13.73
CA LYS A 970 24.25 29.46 14.63
C LYS A 970 25.54 29.21 13.86
N ILE A 971 26.62 29.88 14.24
CA ILE A 971 27.92 29.73 13.59
C ILE A 971 28.96 29.24 14.59
N TYR A 972 29.67 28.20 14.19
CA TYR A 972 30.70 27.54 15.00
C TYR A 972 32.07 27.75 14.35
N SER A 973 33.03 28.21 15.13
CA SER A 973 34.44 28.29 14.72
C SER A 973 35.27 27.42 15.65
N ASP A 974 36.08 26.52 15.09
CA ASP A 974 36.91 25.56 15.83
C ASP A 974 36.11 24.73 16.88
N GLY A 975 34.85 24.41 16.56
CA GLY A 975 33.96 23.64 17.44
C GLY A 975 33.28 24.44 18.56
N SER A 976 33.55 25.75 18.67
CA SER A 976 32.91 26.64 19.65
C SER A 976 31.87 27.55 18.98
N GLU A 977 30.72 27.76 19.62
CA GLU A 977 29.69 28.69 19.13
C GLU A 977 30.22 30.13 19.22
N THR A 978 30.17 30.84 18.09
CA THR A 978 30.58 32.24 18.04
C THR A 978 29.39 33.16 18.35
N PRO A 979 29.55 34.16 19.22
CA PRO A 979 28.45 35.00 19.65
C PRO A 979 27.94 35.87 18.50
N ILE A 980 26.64 35.82 18.25
CA ILE A 980 25.96 36.65 17.24
C ILE A 980 25.84 38.07 17.78
N LEU A 981 26.47 39.03 17.08
CA LEU A 981 26.37 40.45 17.37
C LEU A 981 25.03 40.99 16.85
N ARG A 982 24.37 41.84 17.63
CA ARG A 982 23.14 42.53 17.23
C ARG A 982 23.48 43.67 16.27
N ALA A 983 22.46 44.09 15.53
CA ALA A 983 22.59 45.25 14.66
C ALA A 983 22.94 46.49 15.52
N GLY A 984 24.07 47.14 15.21
CA GLY A 984 24.54 48.34 15.92
C GLY A 984 25.53 48.11 17.06
N ASP A 985 25.92 46.86 17.37
CA ASP A 985 26.97 46.58 18.36
C ASP A 985 28.33 47.15 17.89
N GLU A 986 29.23 47.54 18.81
CA GLU A 986 30.52 48.22 18.51
C GLU A 986 31.42 47.48 17.50
N ALA A 987 31.26 46.16 17.38
CA ALA A 987 31.99 45.28 16.46
C ALA A 987 31.11 44.64 15.38
N GLY A 988 29.82 44.98 15.33
CA GLY A 988 28.83 44.40 14.43
C GLY A 988 28.46 45.32 13.26
N LEU A 989 27.55 44.84 12.41
CA LEU A 989 26.97 45.67 11.36
C LEU A 989 25.85 46.55 11.90
N PRO A 990 25.70 47.80 11.40
CA PRO A 990 24.68 48.72 11.90
C PRO A 990 23.25 48.27 11.57
N THR A 991 23.07 47.51 10.50
CA THR A 991 21.74 47.19 9.94
C THR A 991 21.35 45.73 10.13
N ARG A 992 22.28 44.83 10.47
CA ARG A 992 22.04 43.38 10.52
C ARG A 992 22.85 42.69 11.60
N ARG A 993 22.38 41.51 11.98
CA ARG A 993 23.16 40.59 12.82
C ARG A 993 24.37 40.09 12.03
N SER A 994 25.48 39.93 12.73
CA SER A 994 26.75 39.52 12.14
C SER A 994 27.61 38.81 13.16
N VAL A 995 28.62 38.07 12.70
CA VAL A 995 29.63 37.45 13.54
C VAL A 995 31.00 37.96 13.14
N ARG A 996 31.88 38.21 14.11
CA ARG A 996 33.27 38.59 13.85
C ARG A 996 34.03 37.36 13.36
N VAL A 997 34.64 37.46 12.17
CA VAL A 997 35.43 36.37 11.61
C VAL A 997 36.78 36.91 11.12
N ALA A 998 37.80 36.06 11.25
CA ALA A 998 39.14 36.33 10.73
C ALA A 998 39.28 35.76 9.31
N SER A 999 40.18 36.35 8.53
CA SER A 999 40.59 35.87 7.23
C SER A 999 41.14 34.44 7.30
N GLU A 1000 40.89 33.67 6.24
CA GLU A 1000 41.28 32.27 6.07
C GLU A 1000 40.73 31.31 7.14
N ARG A 1001 39.75 31.76 7.94
CA ARG A 1001 39.10 30.92 8.94
C ARG A 1001 37.90 30.20 8.36
N THR A 1002 37.87 28.89 8.56
CA THR A 1002 36.73 28.04 8.25
C THR A 1002 35.76 28.03 9.42
N SER A 1003 34.49 28.30 9.17
CA SER A 1003 33.40 28.25 10.15
C SER A 1003 32.25 27.41 9.63
N LEU A 1004 31.47 26.82 10.54
CA LEU A 1004 30.30 26.02 10.23
C LEU A 1004 29.04 26.80 10.60
N LEU A 1005 28.22 27.16 9.62
CA LEU A 1005 26.91 27.77 9.85
C LEU A 1005 25.85 26.66 9.87
N GLN A 1006 25.22 26.44 11.02
CA GLN A 1006 24.31 25.33 11.31
C GLN A 1006 22.91 25.80 11.72
N LEU A 1007 21.87 25.12 11.24
CA LEU A 1007 20.47 25.35 11.57
C LEU A 1007 20.04 24.62 12.87
N ASP A 1008 19.43 25.35 13.82
CA ASP A 1008 18.86 24.80 15.04
C ASP A 1008 17.50 24.14 14.79
N GLY A 1009 17.52 22.87 14.39
CA GLY A 1009 16.32 22.07 14.16
C GLY A 1009 15.72 21.39 15.41
N THR A 1010 16.16 21.71 16.63
CA THR A 1010 15.82 20.91 17.83
C THR A 1010 14.32 20.78 18.09
N ALA A 1011 13.58 21.90 18.02
CA ALA A 1011 12.14 21.92 18.20
C ALA A 1011 11.39 21.16 17.11
N SER A 1012 11.78 21.35 15.85
CA SER A 1012 11.19 20.65 14.69
C SER A 1012 11.39 19.14 14.79
N LYS A 1013 12.62 18.69 15.07
CA LYS A 1013 12.94 17.27 15.27
C LYS A 1013 12.12 16.63 16.39
N ALA A 1014 11.88 17.36 17.49
CA ALA A 1014 11.04 16.85 18.59
C ALA A 1014 9.58 16.63 18.15
N ARG A 1015 8.98 17.57 17.40
CA ARG A 1015 7.62 17.44 16.87
C ARG A 1015 7.49 16.25 15.90
N HIS A 1016 8.44 16.13 14.96
CA HIS A 1016 8.43 15.04 13.97
C HIS A 1016 8.69 13.65 14.60
N ARG A 1017 9.50 13.55 15.66
CA ARG A 1017 9.63 12.30 16.44
C ARG A 1017 8.30 11.86 17.06
N LEU A 1018 7.55 12.79 17.64
CA LEU A 1018 6.23 12.51 18.19
C LEU A 1018 5.27 12.05 17.10
N GLN A 1019 5.28 12.70 15.93
CA GLN A 1019 4.47 12.34 14.78
C GLN A 1019 4.75 10.91 14.30
N ILE A 1020 6.02 10.51 14.18
CA ILE A 1020 6.42 9.13 13.83
C ILE A 1020 5.92 8.13 14.89
N ALA A 1021 6.05 8.46 16.17
CA ALA A 1021 5.54 7.60 17.25
C ALA A 1021 4.01 7.42 17.17
N LEU A 1022 3.27 8.50 16.90
CA LEU A 1022 1.81 8.46 16.69
C LEU A 1022 1.43 7.60 15.48
N LEU A 1023 2.16 7.71 14.36
CA LEU A 1023 1.96 6.85 13.19
C LEU A 1023 2.12 5.37 13.53
N ILE A 1024 3.18 5.00 14.24
CA ILE A 1024 3.43 3.62 14.67
C ILE A 1024 2.29 3.13 15.58
N ILE A 1025 1.86 3.94 16.55
CA ILE A 1025 0.75 3.61 17.45
C ILE A 1025 -0.55 3.38 16.66
N VAL A 1026 -0.91 4.29 15.75
CA VAL A 1026 -2.12 4.14 14.94
C VAL A 1026 -2.08 2.88 14.09
N LEU A 1027 -0.94 2.55 13.48
CA LEU A 1027 -0.78 1.31 12.71
C LEU A 1027 -0.93 0.06 13.60
N LEU A 1028 -0.35 0.07 14.80
CA LEU A 1028 -0.48 -1.02 15.77
C LEU A 1028 -1.92 -1.19 16.26
N VAL A 1029 -2.62 -0.10 16.59
CA VAL A 1029 -4.03 -0.12 17.02
C VAL A 1029 -4.93 -0.57 15.89
N THR A 1030 -4.67 -0.12 14.66
CA THR A 1030 -5.42 -0.55 13.46
C THR A 1030 -5.28 -2.05 13.28
N ASN A 1031 -4.07 -2.58 13.41
CA ASN A 1031 -3.83 -4.02 13.33
C ASN A 1031 -4.50 -4.80 14.48
N TRP A 1032 -4.36 -4.32 15.72
CA TRP A 1032 -5.00 -4.93 16.88
C TRP A 1032 -6.52 -5.00 16.70
N SER A 1033 -7.14 -3.94 16.17
CA SER A 1033 -8.58 -3.92 15.90
C SER A 1033 -9.02 -4.94 14.85
N ARG A 1034 -8.21 -5.17 13.81
CA ARG A 1034 -8.47 -6.20 12.79
C ARG A 1034 -8.46 -7.60 13.40
N LEU A 1035 -7.56 -7.87 14.33
CA LEU A 1035 -7.43 -9.18 14.99
C LEU A 1035 -8.55 -9.45 16.02
N ARG A 1036 -9.22 -8.41 16.53
CA ARG A 1036 -10.27 -8.56 17.56
C ARG A 1036 -11.56 -9.16 17.02
N GLN A 1037 -11.87 -8.97 15.74
CA GLN A 1037 -13.09 -9.53 15.13
C GLN A 1037 -13.08 -11.06 15.11
N ASP A 1038 -11.91 -11.67 14.92
CA ASP A 1038 -11.72 -13.12 15.06
C ASP A 1038 -12.00 -13.62 16.50
N ARG A 1039 -12.14 -12.73 17.50
CA ARG A 1039 -12.43 -13.08 18.90
C ARG A 1039 -13.89 -12.85 19.32
N SER A 1040 -14.68 -12.04 18.61
CA SER A 1040 -16.06 -11.71 19.02
C SER A 1040 -17.12 -12.58 18.34
N GLU A 1041 -16.72 -13.46 17.42
CA GLU A 1041 -17.52 -14.59 16.92
C GLU A 1041 -17.27 -15.88 17.75
N LEU A 1042 -16.55 -15.75 18.87
CA LEU A 1042 -16.54 -16.69 20.01
C LEU A 1042 -17.60 -16.24 21.01
#